data_AF-A0AAN7WZM9-F1
#
_entry.id   AF-A0AAN7WZM9-F1
#
_cell.length_a   1.000
_cell.length_b   1.000
_cell.length_c   1.000
_cell.angle_alpha   90.00
_cell.angle_beta   90.00
_cell.angle_gamma   90.00
#
_symmetry.space_group_name_H-M   'P 1'
#
loop_
_entity.id
_entity.type
_entity.pdbx_description
1 polymer ?
#
loop_
_entity_poly.entity_id
_entity_poly.type
_entity_poly.pdbx_seq_one_letter_code
_entity_poly.pdbx_strand_id
1 'polypeptide(L)'
;MGNADTKLHFRKAVIQLTTKTQPVEATDDAFWDQFWADTSTTVQDVFALVPAAEIRAVREESPSNLATLCYKAVERLVQGADSGCPSEKERQIVLNCTRLLTRILPYIFEDADWRGFFWSTVPGAGRAGHLDEDGIDDEARPLAESLLLAISDLLFCPDFTAQSHKKNSPDTAEGIRSIDSCEYIWEAGVGFAQSPPLNYIHDLNRTELLKLLLTCLSEAMYLPPSSECKNPNPWVSFFCSSENRHALPLFTSLLNVVCAYDPVGYGIPYNHLLFSDYREQLVEQAVQILIVTLEHEAGSATGSALQALDTSASPSDGEEQEPAGPDNLFVNYLSRIHREEDLSFILKGLGRLMNNPLVQTYLPRSTKKIQFHQELLILFWKFCDFNKKFLFFVLKSSDVLDVLVPILFSLNDARADPSRVGLMHIGVFILLLLSGERNFGVRLNKPFTLHVPMDIPVFTGTHADLLIVIFHKITTSGHQRLQPLFDCLLTVIVNISPYLKSLSMVAANKLLHLLEAFSTPWFLFSSPENHHLVFFLLEVFNNIIQYQFDGNSNLVYAIIRKRNVFHQLANLPSDTASIQRVLQKKKKSGISRTNSTETESIERSRPADYVEPGTLKASLEATPGIDKITAKSQVSVDGTMITVPPSYSPADTSAVAGASDTESNSERDHEAYHSESGVARSRLSSASSSSAPWRANTDWVLSWKAKLPLQTIMRLLQVLVPQVEKICIDKGLTDESEILKFLQHGTLVGLLPVPHPILIRKYQANAGTAMWFRTYMWGVIYLRNVDPPIWYDTDIRLFEIQRI
;
A
#
# COMPACT_ATOMS: atom_id res chain seq x y z
N MET A 1 -10.13 18.18 -45.95
CA MET A 1 -9.32 17.19 -46.71
C MET A 1 -7.87 17.08 -46.20
N GLY A 2 -7.40 17.84 -45.20
CA GLY A 2 -5.98 17.84 -44.78
C GLY A 2 -5.52 16.74 -43.81
N ASN A 3 -6.37 16.23 -42.92
CA ASN A 3 -5.92 15.32 -41.84
C ASN A 3 -5.51 13.91 -42.30
N ALA A 4 -5.92 13.47 -43.50
CA ALA A 4 -5.55 12.13 -44.00
C ALA A 4 -4.12 12.12 -44.56
N ASP A 5 -3.71 13.21 -45.21
CA ASP A 5 -2.38 13.33 -45.80
C ASP A 5 -1.31 13.51 -44.72
N THR A 6 -1.59 14.28 -43.66
CA THR A 6 -0.64 14.49 -42.56
C THR A 6 -0.37 13.20 -41.76
N LYS A 7 -1.40 12.41 -41.44
CA LYS A 7 -1.24 11.08 -40.82
C LYS A 7 -0.44 10.12 -41.69
N LEU A 8 -0.59 10.20 -43.02
CA LEU A 8 0.19 9.40 -43.96
C LEU A 8 1.67 9.81 -43.96
N HIS A 9 1.98 11.10 -43.88
CA HIS A 9 3.35 11.58 -43.75
C HIS A 9 4.01 11.11 -42.46
N PHE A 10 3.33 11.27 -41.32
CA PHE A 10 3.79 10.76 -40.02
C PHE A 10 4.08 9.25 -40.09
N ARG A 11 3.15 8.45 -40.63
CA ARG A 11 3.32 7.01 -40.77
C ARG A 11 4.51 6.64 -41.66
N LYS A 12 4.71 7.35 -42.76
CA LYS A 12 5.87 7.15 -43.64
C LYS A 12 7.18 7.46 -42.92
N ALA A 13 7.23 8.53 -42.11
CA ALA A 13 8.40 8.87 -41.31
C ALA A 13 8.75 7.75 -40.31
N VAL A 14 7.75 7.17 -39.62
CA VAL A 14 7.97 6.02 -38.72
C VAL A 14 8.59 4.82 -39.46
N ILE A 15 8.07 4.47 -40.65
CA ILE A 15 8.63 3.37 -41.46
C ILE A 15 10.06 3.67 -41.93
N GLN A 16 10.36 4.94 -42.20
CA GLN A 16 11.71 5.35 -42.62
C GLN A 16 12.76 5.23 -41.50
N LEU A 17 12.35 5.20 -40.22
CA LEU A 17 13.27 5.01 -39.09
C LEU A 17 13.91 3.61 -39.07
N THR A 18 13.22 2.58 -39.57
CA THR A 18 13.73 1.20 -39.65
C THR A 18 14.29 0.84 -41.02
N THR A 19 13.69 1.37 -42.09
CA THR A 19 14.00 0.91 -43.46
C THR A 19 15.23 1.57 -44.09
N LYS A 20 15.68 2.73 -43.58
CA LYS A 20 16.89 3.38 -44.10
C LYS A 20 18.14 2.66 -43.59
N THR A 21 18.97 2.18 -44.52
CA THR A 21 20.25 1.49 -44.21
C THR A 21 21.32 2.40 -43.60
N GLN A 22 21.12 3.71 -43.64
CA GLN A 22 21.99 4.69 -42.98
C GLN A 22 21.18 5.50 -41.96
N PRO A 23 21.79 5.88 -40.82
CA PRO A 23 21.15 6.76 -39.84
C PRO A 23 20.68 8.06 -40.49
N VAL A 24 19.50 8.53 -40.11
CA VAL A 24 19.03 9.85 -40.56
C VAL A 24 19.85 10.92 -39.84
N GLU A 25 20.36 11.90 -40.59
CA GLU A 25 21.16 12.97 -40.01
C GLU A 25 20.34 13.78 -38.99
N ALA A 26 20.94 14.07 -37.83
CA ALA A 26 20.30 14.87 -36.80
C ALA A 26 19.97 16.31 -37.27
N THR A 27 20.62 16.79 -38.32
CA THR A 27 20.39 18.11 -38.92
C THR A 27 19.27 18.14 -39.96
N ASP A 28 18.68 17.00 -40.33
CA ASP A 28 17.55 16.94 -41.27
C ASP A 28 16.22 17.31 -40.58
N ASP A 29 16.09 18.59 -40.20
CA ASP A 29 14.91 19.08 -39.48
C ASP A 29 13.61 18.88 -40.28
N ALA A 30 13.67 18.87 -41.60
CA ALA A 30 12.51 18.59 -42.46
C ALA A 30 12.00 17.15 -42.31
N PHE A 31 12.89 16.19 -42.04
CA PHE A 31 12.50 14.84 -41.67
C PHE A 31 11.91 14.79 -40.26
N TRP A 32 12.63 15.31 -39.27
CA TRP A 32 12.24 15.21 -37.86
C TRP A 32 10.94 15.97 -37.55
N ASP A 33 10.70 17.11 -38.19
CA ASP A 33 9.48 17.89 -37.99
C ASP A 33 8.19 17.16 -38.39
N GLN A 34 8.27 16.09 -39.20
CA GLN A 34 7.11 15.26 -39.54
C GLN A 34 6.48 14.56 -38.32
N PHE A 35 7.23 14.42 -37.22
CA PHE A 35 6.73 13.76 -36.01
C PHE A 35 5.91 14.69 -35.08
N TRP A 36 6.05 16.01 -35.20
CA TRP A 36 5.40 16.96 -34.28
C TRP A 36 4.78 18.20 -34.91
N ALA A 37 5.05 18.51 -36.18
CA ALA A 37 4.53 19.71 -36.83
C ALA A 37 3.04 19.68 -37.17
N ASP A 38 2.38 18.51 -37.16
CA ASP A 38 0.94 18.40 -37.40
C ASP A 38 0.12 18.88 -36.20
N THR A 39 -0.87 19.73 -36.44
CA THR A 39 -1.74 20.32 -35.41
C THR A 39 -2.91 19.43 -35.01
N SER A 40 -3.11 18.27 -35.67
CA SER A 40 -4.31 17.43 -35.49
C SER A 40 -4.08 16.02 -34.92
N THR A 41 -2.85 15.68 -34.54
CA THR A 41 -2.48 14.32 -34.07
C THR A 41 -2.95 14.10 -32.63
N THR A 42 -3.91 13.20 -32.41
CA THR A 42 -4.34 12.82 -31.05
C THR A 42 -3.41 11.79 -30.41
N VAL A 43 -3.51 11.60 -29.09
CA VAL A 43 -2.74 10.52 -28.41
C VAL A 43 -3.12 9.14 -28.94
N GLN A 44 -4.41 8.90 -29.27
CA GLN A 44 -4.84 7.65 -29.89
C GLN A 44 -4.22 7.46 -31.27
N ASP A 45 -4.07 8.54 -32.05
CA ASP A 45 -3.39 8.47 -33.36
C ASP A 45 -1.92 8.07 -33.20
N VAL A 46 -1.19 8.61 -32.23
CA VAL A 46 0.21 8.23 -31.99
C VAL A 46 0.32 6.74 -31.64
N PHE A 47 -0.53 6.23 -30.74
CA PHE A 47 -0.52 4.81 -30.36
C PHE A 47 -0.91 3.88 -31.52
N ALA A 48 -1.76 4.33 -32.43
CA ALA A 48 -2.12 3.57 -33.63
C ALA A 48 -1.05 3.62 -34.74
N LEU A 49 -0.40 4.77 -34.93
CA LEU A 49 0.57 5.01 -36.00
C LEU A 49 2.00 4.59 -35.66
N VAL A 50 2.29 4.35 -34.37
CA VAL A 50 3.59 3.87 -33.86
C VAL A 50 3.41 2.51 -33.14
N PRO A 51 3.30 1.39 -33.90
CA PRO A 51 3.09 0.05 -33.34
C PRO A 51 4.28 -0.44 -32.50
N ALA A 52 3.99 -1.30 -31.51
CA ALA A 52 5.00 -1.86 -30.60
C ALA A 52 6.16 -2.56 -31.32
N ALA A 53 5.83 -3.39 -32.32
CA ALA A 53 6.81 -4.12 -33.12
C ALA A 53 7.80 -3.20 -33.84
N GLU A 54 7.34 -2.03 -34.29
CA GLU A 54 8.20 -1.07 -34.99
C GLU A 54 9.13 -0.33 -34.03
N ILE A 55 8.65 0.02 -32.83
CA ILE A 55 9.51 0.63 -31.80
C ILE A 55 10.66 -0.32 -31.44
N ARG A 56 10.36 -1.61 -31.25
CA ARG A 56 11.38 -2.65 -31.00
C ARG A 56 12.32 -2.83 -32.19
N ALA A 57 11.79 -2.84 -33.42
CA ALA A 57 12.62 -2.90 -34.62
C ALA A 57 13.55 -1.69 -34.75
N VAL A 58 13.09 -0.45 -34.49
CA VAL A 58 14.00 0.71 -34.47
C VAL A 58 15.04 0.57 -33.37
N ARG A 59 14.65 0.13 -32.16
CA ARG A 59 15.58 -0.08 -31.03
C ARG A 59 16.69 -1.08 -31.37
N GLU A 60 16.34 -2.19 -32.02
CA GLU A 60 17.25 -3.31 -32.29
C GLU A 60 18.04 -3.14 -33.60
N GLU A 61 17.39 -2.68 -34.67
CA GLU A 61 17.97 -2.60 -36.02
C GLU A 61 18.53 -1.21 -36.33
N SER A 62 18.08 -0.15 -35.64
CA SER A 62 18.47 1.24 -35.92
C SER A 62 18.56 2.11 -34.64
N PRO A 63 19.34 1.69 -33.62
CA PRO A 63 19.38 2.34 -32.30
C PRO A 63 19.77 3.82 -32.36
N SER A 64 20.62 4.22 -33.32
CA SER A 64 20.99 5.63 -33.52
C SER A 64 19.79 6.50 -33.90
N ASN A 65 18.88 6.00 -34.76
CA ASN A 65 17.68 6.73 -35.16
C ASN A 65 16.72 6.90 -33.98
N LEU A 66 16.57 5.88 -33.13
CA LEU A 66 15.78 5.98 -31.91
C LEU A 66 16.37 7.00 -30.94
N ALA A 67 17.68 6.96 -30.73
CA ALA A 67 18.39 7.91 -29.87
C ALA A 67 18.21 9.36 -30.37
N THR A 68 18.37 9.61 -31.68
CA THR A 68 18.14 10.93 -32.28
C THR A 68 16.69 11.38 -32.17
N LEU A 69 15.72 10.47 -32.36
CA LEU A 69 14.29 10.79 -32.19
C LEU A 69 13.99 11.24 -30.76
N CYS A 70 14.49 10.51 -29.75
CA CYS A 70 14.35 10.87 -28.34
C CYS A 70 15.02 12.22 -28.04
N TYR A 71 16.26 12.42 -28.50
CA TYR A 71 16.99 13.67 -28.32
C TYR A 71 16.22 14.86 -28.91
N LYS A 72 15.78 14.77 -30.16
CA LYS A 72 15.01 15.83 -30.84
C LYS A 72 13.67 16.11 -30.17
N ALA A 73 12.96 15.07 -29.72
CA ALA A 73 11.69 15.26 -29.01
C ALA A 73 11.90 15.99 -27.67
N VAL A 74 12.95 15.64 -26.91
CA VAL A 74 13.32 16.36 -25.67
C VAL A 74 13.78 17.79 -25.97
N GLU A 75 14.58 17.98 -27.02
CA GLU A 75 15.02 19.30 -27.48
C GLU A 75 13.83 20.22 -27.76
N ARG A 76 12.78 19.72 -28.43
CA ARG A 76 11.54 20.49 -28.68
C ARG A 76 10.78 20.81 -27.40
N LEU A 77 10.77 19.92 -26.40
CA LEU A 77 10.16 20.21 -25.09
C LEU A 77 10.94 21.31 -24.34
N VAL A 78 12.27 21.24 -24.35
CA VAL A 78 13.14 22.27 -23.75
C VAL A 78 12.94 23.61 -24.46
N GLN A 79 12.90 23.64 -25.79
CA GLN A 79 12.61 24.85 -26.56
C GLN A 79 11.24 25.44 -26.22
N GLY A 80 10.20 24.61 -26.07
CA GLY A 80 8.87 25.06 -25.66
C GLY A 80 8.83 25.60 -24.23
N ALA A 81 9.60 24.99 -23.32
CA ALA A 81 9.77 25.47 -21.96
C ALA A 81 10.48 26.83 -21.91
N ASP A 82 11.57 26.99 -22.66
CA ASP A 82 12.35 28.22 -22.73
C ASP A 82 11.61 29.37 -23.45
N SER A 83 10.77 29.05 -24.46
CA SER A 83 9.99 30.06 -25.20
C SER A 83 8.68 30.44 -24.51
N GLY A 84 8.14 29.58 -23.66
CA GLY A 84 6.85 29.77 -23.00
C GLY A 84 5.65 29.51 -23.91
N CYS A 85 5.85 28.75 -24.99
CA CYS A 85 4.81 28.33 -25.94
C CYS A 85 3.86 29.46 -26.40
N PRO A 86 4.38 30.59 -26.94
CA PRO A 86 3.60 31.77 -27.34
C PRO A 86 2.57 31.50 -28.44
N SER A 87 2.79 30.50 -29.30
CA SER A 87 1.92 30.16 -30.42
C SER A 87 1.20 28.83 -30.21
N GLU A 88 -0.03 28.71 -30.75
CA GLU A 88 -0.77 27.44 -30.74
C GLU A 88 0.02 26.32 -31.44
N LYS A 89 0.81 26.67 -32.47
CA LYS A 89 1.68 25.74 -33.16
C LYS A 89 2.74 25.14 -32.22
N GLU A 90 3.40 25.96 -31.40
CA GLU A 90 4.39 25.50 -30.43
C GLU A 90 3.75 24.63 -29.35
N ARG A 91 2.57 25.00 -28.85
CA ARG A 91 1.80 24.19 -27.89
C ARG A 91 1.49 22.80 -28.46
N GLN A 92 1.07 22.73 -29.72
CA GLN A 92 0.83 21.44 -30.37
C GLN A 92 2.10 20.62 -30.60
N ILE A 93 3.23 21.26 -30.95
CA ILE A 93 4.53 20.58 -31.06
C ILE A 93 4.90 19.94 -29.71
N VAL A 94 4.78 20.70 -28.61
CA VAL A 94 5.04 20.20 -27.25
C VAL A 94 4.14 19.01 -26.90
N LEU A 95 2.84 19.10 -27.17
CA LEU A 95 1.90 18.00 -26.92
C LEU A 95 2.22 16.77 -27.77
N ASN A 96 2.57 16.93 -29.04
CA ASN A 96 2.94 15.81 -29.91
C ASN A 96 4.23 15.12 -29.46
N CYS A 97 5.26 15.88 -29.09
CA CYS A 97 6.48 15.33 -28.48
C CYS A 97 6.15 14.58 -27.18
N THR A 98 5.25 15.12 -26.37
CA THR A 98 4.79 14.50 -25.12
C THR A 98 4.13 13.15 -25.37
N ARG A 99 3.22 13.07 -26.34
CA ARG A 99 2.53 11.84 -26.76
C ARG A 99 3.52 10.81 -27.32
N LEU A 100 4.45 11.25 -28.15
CA LEU A 100 5.46 10.39 -28.78
C LEU A 100 6.40 9.77 -27.73
N LEU A 101 6.94 10.57 -26.82
CA LEU A 101 7.80 10.08 -25.75
C LEU A 101 7.04 9.15 -24.80
N THR A 102 5.79 9.47 -24.46
CA THR A 102 4.91 8.60 -23.65
C THR A 102 4.73 7.22 -24.30
N ARG A 103 4.69 7.17 -25.64
CA ARG A 103 4.58 5.92 -26.40
C ARG A 103 5.89 5.13 -26.47
N ILE A 104 7.04 5.82 -26.56
CA ILE A 104 8.34 5.19 -26.85
C ILE A 104 9.07 4.73 -25.59
N LEU A 105 9.09 5.55 -24.54
CA LEU A 105 9.86 5.30 -23.31
C LEU A 105 9.64 3.90 -22.70
N PRO A 106 8.40 3.36 -22.61
CA PRO A 106 8.16 2.01 -22.10
C PRO A 106 9.00 0.93 -22.79
N TYR A 107 9.20 1.03 -24.12
CA TYR A 107 9.99 0.09 -24.90
C TYR A 107 11.49 0.28 -24.75
N ILE A 108 11.94 1.49 -24.37
CA ILE A 108 13.34 1.73 -24.03
C ILE A 108 13.68 1.01 -22.72
N PHE A 109 12.79 1.04 -21.73
CA PHE A 109 13.02 0.41 -20.43
C PHE A 109 13.04 -1.13 -20.43
N GLU A 110 12.49 -1.77 -21.48
CA GLU A 110 12.56 -3.24 -21.64
C GLU A 110 14.00 -3.76 -21.76
N ASP A 111 14.89 -2.92 -22.30
CA ASP A 111 16.28 -3.28 -22.61
C ASP A 111 17.24 -2.67 -21.59
N ALA A 112 18.05 -3.52 -20.96
CA ALA A 112 18.99 -3.10 -19.94
C ALA A 112 20.11 -2.21 -20.52
N ASP A 113 20.46 -2.39 -21.79
CA ASP A 113 21.52 -1.64 -22.46
C ASP A 113 21.15 -0.15 -22.64
N TRP A 114 19.86 0.16 -22.63
CA TRP A 114 19.34 1.52 -22.75
C TRP A 114 19.19 2.27 -21.42
N ARG A 115 19.35 1.62 -20.26
CA ARG A 115 19.14 2.27 -18.95
C ARG A 115 20.03 3.48 -18.73
N GLY A 116 21.27 3.40 -19.20
CA GLY A 116 22.23 4.49 -19.10
C GLY A 116 21.99 5.63 -20.09
N PHE A 117 21.22 5.41 -21.17
CA PHE A 117 21.09 6.36 -22.28
C PHE A 117 20.63 7.75 -21.81
N PHE A 118 19.51 7.81 -21.07
CA PHE A 118 18.97 9.08 -20.60
C PHE A 118 19.81 9.74 -19.48
N TRP A 119 20.58 8.95 -18.74
CA TRP A 119 21.42 9.43 -17.64
C TRP A 119 22.87 9.71 -18.06
N SER A 120 23.21 9.48 -19.32
CA SER A 120 24.51 9.79 -19.90
C SER A 120 24.54 11.21 -20.48
N THR A 121 25.70 11.87 -20.39
CA THR A 121 25.94 13.16 -21.02
C THR A 121 26.31 12.94 -22.48
N VAL A 122 25.71 13.69 -23.40
CA VAL A 122 25.99 13.54 -24.84
C VAL A 122 27.37 14.12 -25.16
N PRO A 123 28.31 13.34 -25.74
CA PRO A 123 29.62 13.85 -26.12
C PRO A 123 29.48 14.99 -27.14
N GLY A 124 29.90 16.20 -26.76
CA GLY A 124 29.90 17.39 -27.63
C GLY A 124 28.75 18.38 -27.42
N ALA A 125 27.77 18.10 -26.56
CA ALA A 125 26.69 19.04 -26.24
C ALA A 125 27.17 20.35 -25.58
N GLY A 126 28.27 20.31 -24.83
CA GLY A 126 28.92 21.52 -24.26
C GLY A 126 29.66 22.41 -25.27
N ARG A 127 29.68 22.08 -26.57
CA ARG A 127 30.43 22.86 -27.59
C ARG A 127 29.56 23.73 -28.49
N ALA A 128 28.23 23.68 -28.38
CA ALA A 128 27.33 24.24 -29.39
C ALA A 128 26.49 25.45 -28.94
N GLY A 129 26.65 26.00 -27.73
CA GLY A 129 25.84 27.13 -27.27
C GLY A 129 26.58 28.07 -26.33
N HIS A 130 26.71 29.33 -26.75
CA HIS A 130 27.14 30.51 -26.01
C HIS A 130 28.53 30.53 -25.37
N LEU A 131 29.44 31.28 -26.02
CA LEU A 131 30.59 31.92 -25.37
C LEU A 131 30.06 33.05 -24.47
N ASP A 132 29.47 32.70 -23.33
CA ASP A 132 29.29 33.68 -22.25
C ASP A 132 30.60 33.73 -21.45
N GLU A 133 31.12 34.94 -21.25
CA GLU A 133 32.46 35.24 -20.70
C GLU A 133 32.64 34.90 -19.21
N ASP A 134 31.65 34.29 -18.55
CA ASP A 134 31.70 33.94 -17.13
C ASP A 134 31.82 32.42 -16.96
N GLY A 135 33.07 31.97 -16.80
CA GLY A 135 33.45 30.56 -16.76
C GLY A 135 32.81 29.74 -15.64
N ILE A 136 31.84 28.92 -16.03
CA ILE A 136 31.57 27.61 -15.42
C ILE A 136 31.48 26.65 -16.62
N ASP A 137 32.32 25.60 -16.63
CA ASP A 137 32.22 24.49 -17.58
C ASP A 137 30.80 23.91 -17.42
N ASP A 138 29.87 24.25 -18.32
CA ASP A 138 28.50 23.73 -18.29
C ASP A 138 28.56 22.29 -18.81
N GLU A 139 28.95 21.39 -17.90
CA GLU A 139 29.04 19.95 -18.15
C GLU A 139 27.67 19.50 -18.70
N ALA A 140 27.67 18.97 -19.93
CA ALA A 140 26.44 18.74 -20.67
C ALA A 140 25.43 17.92 -19.86
N ARG A 141 24.33 18.55 -19.44
CA ARG A 141 23.31 17.93 -18.59
C ARG A 141 22.74 16.64 -19.22
N PRO A 142 22.52 15.57 -18.43
CA PRO A 142 21.85 14.36 -18.92
C PRO A 142 20.47 14.62 -19.54
N LEU A 143 20.07 13.76 -20.47
CA LEU A 143 18.80 13.90 -21.19
C LEU A 143 17.58 13.72 -20.26
N ALA A 144 17.68 12.82 -19.27
CA ALA A 144 16.66 12.60 -18.23
C ALA A 144 16.37 13.89 -17.45
N GLU A 145 17.42 14.56 -16.99
CA GLU A 145 17.30 15.78 -16.21
C GLU A 145 16.67 16.91 -17.04
N SER A 146 17.15 17.07 -18.28
CA SER A 146 16.62 18.05 -19.23
C SER A 146 15.12 17.82 -19.51
N LEU A 147 14.71 16.55 -19.69
CA LEU A 147 13.32 16.17 -19.87
C LEU A 147 12.47 16.48 -18.63
N LEU A 148 12.92 16.08 -17.43
CA LEU A 148 12.17 16.30 -16.19
C LEU A 148 12.02 17.78 -15.85
N LEU A 149 13.06 18.58 -16.07
CA LEU A 149 13.02 20.03 -15.89
C LEU A 149 12.10 20.70 -16.91
N ALA A 150 12.18 20.33 -18.20
CA ALA A 150 11.29 20.86 -19.22
C ALA A 150 9.82 20.54 -18.93
N ILE A 151 9.50 19.31 -18.51
CA ILE A 151 8.14 18.94 -18.07
C ILE A 151 7.70 19.83 -16.90
N SER A 152 8.59 20.03 -15.92
CA SER A 152 8.28 20.83 -14.72
C SER A 152 8.05 22.31 -15.06
N ASP A 153 8.85 22.89 -15.95
CA ASP A 153 8.65 24.24 -16.47
C ASP A 153 7.33 24.36 -17.26
N LEU A 154 7.06 23.41 -18.15
CA LEU A 154 5.85 23.37 -18.95
C LEU A 154 4.58 23.22 -18.11
N LEU A 155 4.66 22.59 -16.94
CA LEU A 155 3.55 22.43 -15.99
C LEU A 155 3.13 23.72 -15.26
N PHE A 156 3.97 24.77 -15.28
CA PHE A 156 3.64 26.13 -14.81
C PHE A 156 3.73 27.18 -15.91
N CYS A 157 3.77 26.77 -17.17
CA CYS A 157 3.87 27.67 -18.31
C CYS A 157 2.57 28.51 -18.45
N PRO A 158 2.67 29.86 -18.34
CA PRO A 158 1.52 30.74 -18.48
C PRO A 158 0.83 30.60 -19.85
N ASP A 159 -0.49 30.66 -19.86
CA ASP A 159 -1.36 30.52 -21.03
C ASP A 159 -1.28 29.16 -21.77
N PHE A 160 -0.50 28.21 -21.25
CA PHE A 160 -0.45 26.81 -21.70
C PHE A 160 -1.01 25.86 -20.64
N THR A 161 -0.49 25.92 -19.40
CA THR A 161 -0.90 25.09 -18.27
C THR A 161 -1.22 25.89 -17.02
N ALA A 162 -0.88 27.18 -16.97
CA ALA A 162 -1.21 28.07 -15.86
C ALA A 162 -1.86 29.36 -16.36
N GLN A 163 -2.70 29.99 -15.54
CA GLN A 163 -3.31 31.26 -15.90
C GLN A 163 -2.29 32.39 -15.80
N SER A 164 -2.09 33.17 -16.86
CA SER A 164 -1.24 34.36 -16.81
C SER A 164 -1.86 35.47 -15.95
N HIS A 165 -1.04 36.06 -15.06
CA HIS A 165 -1.42 37.22 -14.24
C HIS A 165 -1.22 38.57 -14.97
N LYS A 166 -0.57 38.57 -16.14
CA LYS A 166 -0.26 39.80 -16.90
C LYS A 166 -1.49 40.29 -17.69
N LYS A 167 -2.26 41.22 -17.10
CA LYS A 167 -3.17 42.09 -17.85
C LYS A 167 -2.34 43.16 -18.58
N ASN A 168 -2.25 43.06 -19.91
CA ASN A 168 -1.96 44.17 -20.83
C ASN A 168 -0.71 45.04 -20.54
N SER A 169 0.51 44.46 -20.53
CA SER A 169 1.73 45.25 -20.76
C SER A 169 2.62 44.57 -21.80
N PRO A 170 2.86 45.18 -22.98
CA PRO A 170 3.53 44.52 -24.10
C PRO A 170 5.07 44.44 -23.99
N ASP A 171 5.72 44.99 -22.96
CA ASP A 171 7.18 45.25 -23.01
C ASP A 171 8.00 44.70 -21.82
N THR A 172 7.59 43.61 -21.17
CA THR A 172 8.50 42.94 -20.21
C THR A 172 8.29 41.43 -20.19
N ALA A 173 8.88 40.77 -21.19
CA ALA A 173 9.15 39.34 -21.16
C ALA A 173 10.24 39.08 -20.09
N GLU A 174 9.84 39.12 -18.82
CA GLU A 174 10.59 38.39 -17.79
C GLU A 174 10.69 36.95 -18.27
N GLY A 175 11.91 36.45 -18.43
CA GLY A 175 12.14 35.12 -18.99
C GLY A 175 11.41 34.06 -18.17
N ILE A 176 10.90 33.00 -18.82
CA ILE A 176 10.24 31.87 -18.13
C ILE A 176 11.12 31.27 -17.02
N ARG A 177 12.44 31.47 -17.11
CA ARG A 177 13.43 31.11 -16.09
C ARG A 177 13.35 31.95 -14.79
N SER A 178 12.62 33.06 -14.73
CA SER A 178 12.41 33.85 -13.52
C SER A 178 11.00 33.71 -12.91
N ILE A 179 10.18 32.79 -13.41
CA ILE A 179 8.84 32.55 -12.87
C ILE A 179 8.93 31.99 -11.44
N ASP A 180 8.27 32.67 -10.50
CA ASP A 180 7.95 32.08 -9.19
C ASP A 180 6.70 31.19 -9.33
N SER A 181 6.92 29.89 -9.51
CA SER A 181 5.84 28.91 -9.66
C SER A 181 4.91 28.81 -8.46
N CYS A 182 5.29 29.35 -7.29
CA CYS A 182 4.39 29.43 -6.15
C CYS A 182 3.17 30.33 -6.41
N GLU A 183 3.27 31.29 -7.34
CA GLU A 183 2.15 32.14 -7.76
C GLU A 183 1.15 31.44 -8.70
N TYR A 184 1.52 30.27 -9.21
CA TYR A 184 0.79 29.51 -10.25
C TYR A 184 0.26 28.17 -9.75
N ILE A 185 0.15 27.99 -8.43
CA ILE A 185 -0.43 26.78 -7.82
C ILE A 185 -1.85 26.53 -8.36
N TRP A 186 -2.14 25.29 -8.74
CA TRP A 186 -3.32 24.95 -9.56
C TRP A 186 -4.66 24.97 -8.82
N GLU A 187 -4.63 24.96 -7.48
CA GLU A 187 -5.81 24.86 -6.63
C GLU A 187 -5.51 25.35 -5.20
N ALA A 188 -6.51 25.96 -4.56
CA ALA A 188 -6.41 26.36 -3.15
C ALA A 188 -6.39 25.16 -2.20
N GLY A 189 -5.73 25.30 -1.06
CA GLY A 189 -5.59 24.26 -0.05
C GLY A 189 -4.36 24.47 0.83
N VAL A 190 -3.58 23.42 1.01
CA VAL A 190 -2.33 23.47 1.77
C VAL A 190 -1.39 24.49 1.12
N GLY A 191 -0.81 25.38 1.91
CA GLY A 191 0.20 26.34 1.44
C GLY A 191 -0.27 27.40 0.43
N PHE A 192 -1.54 27.40 0.01
CA PHE A 192 -2.05 28.34 -1.00
C PHE A 192 -3.54 28.63 -0.82
N ALA A 193 -3.91 29.92 -0.79
CA ALA A 193 -5.26 30.32 -0.37
C ALA A 193 -6.24 30.62 -1.52
N GLN A 194 -5.75 30.81 -2.75
CA GLN A 194 -6.57 31.31 -3.86
C GLN A 194 -6.71 30.25 -4.95
N SER A 195 -7.93 30.00 -5.42
CA SER A 195 -8.13 29.11 -6.57
C SER A 195 -8.06 29.93 -7.86
N PRO A 196 -7.21 29.57 -8.83
CA PRO A 196 -7.27 30.18 -10.16
C PRO A 196 -8.58 29.81 -10.86
N PRO A 197 -9.04 30.60 -11.85
CA PRO A 197 -10.20 30.24 -12.67
C PRO A 197 -10.01 28.86 -13.33
N LEU A 198 -11.07 28.05 -13.31
CA LEU A 198 -11.05 26.72 -13.94
C LEU A 198 -10.90 26.85 -15.46
N ASN A 199 -9.95 26.11 -16.02
CA ASN A 199 -9.71 26.03 -17.46
C ASN A 199 -9.44 24.58 -17.86
N TYR A 200 -10.38 23.98 -18.58
CA TYR A 200 -10.30 22.57 -18.97
C TYR A 200 -9.14 22.29 -19.95
N ILE A 201 -8.72 23.28 -20.75
CA ILE A 201 -7.58 23.13 -21.66
C ILE A 201 -6.29 22.99 -20.85
N HIS A 202 -6.13 23.81 -19.81
CA HIS A 202 -4.99 23.68 -18.90
C HIS A 202 -4.98 22.31 -18.22
N ASP A 203 -6.14 21.81 -17.79
CA ASP A 203 -6.25 20.49 -17.17
C ASP A 203 -5.89 19.36 -18.15
N LEU A 204 -6.30 19.45 -19.42
CA LEU A 204 -5.91 18.50 -20.47
C LEU A 204 -4.39 18.52 -20.71
N ASN A 205 -3.80 19.71 -20.87
CA ASN A 205 -2.36 19.86 -21.11
C ASN A 205 -1.54 19.34 -19.92
N ARG A 206 -1.94 19.67 -18.69
CA ARG A 206 -1.34 19.12 -17.46
C ARG A 206 -1.44 17.60 -17.44
N THR A 207 -2.60 17.05 -17.79
CA THR A 207 -2.82 15.60 -17.81
C THR A 207 -1.86 14.89 -18.76
N GLU A 208 -1.63 15.42 -19.97
CA GLU A 208 -0.68 14.82 -20.92
C GLU A 208 0.77 14.90 -20.43
N LEU A 209 1.19 16.05 -19.87
CA LEU A 209 2.52 16.21 -19.28
C LEU A 209 2.74 15.28 -18.08
N LEU A 210 1.73 15.12 -17.20
CA LEU A 210 1.80 14.21 -16.06
C LEU A 210 1.82 12.74 -16.51
N LYS A 211 1.15 12.37 -17.62
CA LYS A 211 1.28 11.03 -18.20
C LYS A 211 2.69 10.74 -18.69
N LEU A 212 3.33 11.70 -19.35
CA LEU A 212 4.74 11.59 -19.73
C LEU A 212 5.63 11.46 -18.49
N LEU A 213 5.43 12.32 -17.48
CA LEU A 213 6.16 12.25 -16.22
C LEU A 213 6.02 10.87 -15.57
N LEU A 214 4.80 10.37 -15.41
CA LEU A 214 4.52 9.05 -14.84
C LEU A 214 5.20 7.93 -15.65
N THR A 215 5.26 8.08 -16.97
CA THR A 215 5.98 7.17 -17.86
C THR A 215 7.48 7.19 -17.55
N CYS A 216 8.11 8.36 -17.41
CA CYS A 216 9.51 8.46 -16.99
C CYS A 216 9.76 7.76 -15.64
N LEU A 217 8.86 7.94 -14.66
CA LEU A 217 9.00 7.33 -13.33
C LEU A 217 8.80 5.79 -13.34
N SER A 218 8.30 5.21 -14.44
CA SER A 218 7.90 3.80 -14.54
C SER A 218 9.02 2.79 -14.80
N GLU A 219 10.28 3.23 -14.88
CA GLU A 219 11.45 2.33 -15.07
C GLU A 219 11.45 1.17 -14.06
N ALA A 220 11.00 1.43 -12.83
CA ALA A 220 10.84 0.45 -11.76
C ALA A 220 10.03 -0.80 -12.14
N MET A 221 9.11 -0.71 -13.10
CA MET A 221 8.27 -1.83 -13.57
C MET A 221 9.04 -2.85 -14.42
N TYR A 222 10.16 -2.42 -15.02
CA TYR A 222 11.00 -3.24 -15.91
C TYR A 222 12.18 -3.89 -15.18
N LEU A 223 12.24 -3.71 -13.86
CA LEU A 223 13.19 -4.36 -12.98
C LEU A 223 12.51 -5.57 -12.31
N PRO A 224 13.21 -6.71 -12.16
CA PRO A 224 12.67 -7.84 -11.43
C PRO A 224 12.48 -7.49 -9.96
N PRO A 225 11.54 -8.15 -9.25
CA PRO A 225 11.35 -7.92 -7.84
C PRO A 225 12.56 -8.40 -7.03
N SER A 226 13.41 -7.48 -6.57
CA SER A 226 14.59 -7.82 -5.76
C SER A 226 14.59 -7.07 -4.43
N SER A 227 14.67 -7.80 -3.32
CA SER A 227 14.80 -7.25 -1.97
C SER A 227 16.14 -6.55 -1.70
N GLU A 228 17.08 -6.61 -2.64
CA GLU A 228 18.44 -6.09 -2.56
C GLU A 228 18.71 -4.90 -3.51
N CYS A 229 17.68 -4.34 -4.16
CA CYS A 229 17.88 -3.18 -5.03
C CYS A 229 18.19 -1.94 -4.19
N LYS A 230 19.47 -1.73 -3.85
CA LYS A 230 19.96 -0.63 -3.00
C LYS A 230 19.92 0.75 -3.66
N ASN A 231 19.53 0.83 -4.94
CA ASN A 231 19.58 2.07 -5.70
C ASN A 231 18.16 2.60 -5.88
N PRO A 232 17.87 3.83 -5.39
CA PRO A 232 16.59 4.46 -5.61
C PRO A 232 16.39 4.74 -7.11
N ASN A 233 15.13 4.78 -7.56
CA ASN A 233 14.79 5.09 -8.94
C ASN A 233 15.35 6.49 -9.29
N PRO A 234 16.33 6.61 -10.21
CA PRO A 234 17.01 7.88 -10.46
C PRO A 234 16.05 8.96 -10.98
N TRP A 235 14.99 8.57 -11.71
CA TRP A 235 13.97 9.49 -12.19
C TRP A 235 13.20 10.13 -11.04
N VAL A 236 12.82 9.34 -10.04
CA VAL A 236 12.13 9.83 -8.84
C VAL A 236 13.08 10.66 -7.99
N SER A 237 14.30 10.16 -7.76
CA SER A 237 15.32 10.84 -6.96
C SER A 237 15.62 12.24 -7.49
N PHE A 238 15.86 12.37 -8.80
CA PHE A 238 16.13 13.68 -9.41
C PHE A 238 14.89 14.58 -9.40
N PHE A 239 13.71 14.06 -9.79
CA PHE A 239 12.49 14.87 -9.83
C PHE A 239 12.11 15.46 -8.46
N CYS A 240 12.41 14.73 -7.39
CA CYS A 240 12.15 15.12 -6.01
C CYS A 240 13.36 15.80 -5.32
N SER A 241 14.43 16.15 -6.04
CA SER A 241 15.62 16.81 -5.48
C SER A 241 15.50 18.34 -5.52
N SER A 242 16.48 19.03 -4.91
CA SER A 242 16.62 20.48 -4.96
C SER A 242 16.91 21.04 -6.35
N GLU A 243 17.38 20.20 -7.29
CA GLU A 243 17.63 20.62 -8.68
C GLU A 243 16.32 20.95 -9.42
N ASN A 244 15.20 20.36 -8.99
CA ASN A 244 13.89 20.73 -9.48
C ASN A 244 13.31 21.91 -8.68
N ARG A 245 13.53 23.13 -9.19
CA ARG A 245 12.98 24.38 -8.61
C ARG A 245 11.46 24.37 -8.40
N HIS A 246 10.74 23.53 -9.14
CA HIS A 246 9.27 23.43 -9.07
C HIS A 246 8.77 22.39 -8.06
N ALA A 247 9.65 21.69 -7.34
CA ALA A 247 9.26 20.59 -6.46
C ALA A 247 8.16 20.97 -5.45
N LEU A 248 8.30 22.10 -4.76
CA LEU A 248 7.31 22.60 -3.80
C LEU A 248 5.95 22.97 -4.44
N PRO A 249 5.90 23.84 -5.48
CA PRO A 249 4.62 24.17 -6.12
C PRO A 249 3.98 22.98 -6.83
N LEU A 250 4.76 22.00 -7.34
CA LEU A 250 4.23 20.74 -7.86
C LEU A 250 3.58 19.92 -6.76
N PHE A 251 4.30 19.65 -5.67
CA PHE A 251 3.76 18.91 -4.53
C PHE A 251 2.44 19.54 -4.04
N THR A 252 2.44 20.86 -3.89
CA THR A 252 1.28 21.62 -3.41
C THR A 252 0.11 21.56 -4.39
N SER A 253 0.38 21.75 -5.69
CA SER A 253 -0.66 21.71 -6.73
C SER A 253 -1.29 20.33 -6.86
N LEU A 254 -0.47 19.27 -6.89
CA LEU A 254 -0.95 17.89 -6.97
C LEU A 254 -1.81 17.54 -5.74
N LEU A 255 -1.36 17.90 -4.54
CA LEU A 255 -2.09 17.64 -3.31
C LEU A 255 -3.42 18.39 -3.25
N ASN A 256 -3.41 19.68 -3.59
CA ASN A 256 -4.61 20.51 -3.52
C ASN A 256 -5.64 20.10 -4.57
N VAL A 257 -5.23 19.77 -5.80
CA VAL A 257 -6.14 19.27 -6.84
C VAL A 257 -6.85 17.99 -6.38
N VAL A 258 -6.12 17.03 -5.78
CA VAL A 258 -6.72 15.80 -5.25
C VAL A 258 -7.67 16.11 -4.09
N CYS A 259 -7.22 16.86 -3.08
CA CYS A 259 -8.01 17.12 -1.88
C CYS A 259 -9.21 18.07 -2.09
N ALA A 260 -9.16 18.95 -3.09
CA ALA A 260 -10.25 19.87 -3.42
C ALA A 260 -11.28 19.25 -4.38
N TYR A 261 -10.95 18.16 -5.09
CA TYR A 261 -11.83 17.56 -6.09
C TYR A 261 -13.17 17.11 -5.51
N ASP A 262 -14.26 17.54 -6.15
CA ASP A 262 -15.63 17.14 -5.81
C ASP A 262 -16.27 16.40 -7.00
N PRO A 263 -16.40 15.05 -6.92
CA PRO A 263 -16.98 14.26 -8.01
C PRO A 263 -18.50 14.43 -8.15
N VAL A 264 -19.18 15.03 -7.17
CA VAL A 264 -20.64 15.22 -7.18
C VAL A 264 -21.01 16.61 -7.73
N GLY A 265 -20.16 17.61 -7.49
CA GLY A 265 -20.36 18.99 -7.93
C GLY A 265 -21.64 19.59 -7.35
N TYR A 266 -22.50 20.16 -8.19
CA TYR A 266 -23.76 20.79 -7.76
C TYR A 266 -24.80 19.84 -7.13
N GLY A 267 -24.53 18.52 -7.04
CA GLY A 267 -25.45 17.56 -6.44
C GLY A 267 -26.67 17.23 -7.29
N ILE A 268 -26.67 17.65 -8.57
CA ILE A 268 -27.76 17.39 -9.51
C ILE A 268 -27.69 15.92 -9.98
N PRO A 269 -28.78 15.14 -9.89
CA PRO A 269 -28.87 13.79 -10.42
C PRO A 269 -28.44 13.69 -11.90
N TYR A 270 -27.61 12.70 -12.22
CA TYR A 270 -27.13 12.40 -13.58
C TYR A 270 -26.29 13.50 -14.26
N ASN A 271 -25.83 14.52 -13.51
CA ASN A 271 -25.00 15.60 -14.04
C ASN A 271 -23.77 15.09 -14.82
N HIS A 272 -23.14 14.03 -14.30
CA HIS A 272 -21.97 13.38 -14.88
C HIS A 272 -22.23 12.64 -16.22
N LEU A 273 -23.50 12.46 -16.61
CA LEU A 273 -23.86 11.93 -17.94
C LEU A 273 -24.06 13.04 -18.97
N LEU A 274 -24.31 14.27 -18.52
CA LEU A 274 -24.58 15.43 -19.37
C LEU A 274 -23.32 16.26 -19.64
N PHE A 275 -22.39 16.29 -18.69
CA PHE A 275 -21.16 17.09 -18.79
C PHE A 275 -19.93 16.22 -18.58
N SER A 276 -18.92 16.44 -19.43
CA SER A 276 -17.61 15.81 -19.30
C SER A 276 -16.84 16.42 -18.14
N ASP A 277 -16.34 15.56 -17.26
CA ASP A 277 -15.49 15.95 -16.14
C ASP A 277 -14.02 15.71 -16.49
N TYR A 278 -13.41 16.71 -17.13
CA TYR A 278 -11.99 16.66 -17.50
C TYR A 278 -11.07 16.77 -16.28
N ARG A 279 -11.54 17.35 -15.17
CA ARG A 279 -10.76 17.51 -13.94
C ARG A 279 -10.47 16.16 -13.29
N GLU A 280 -11.39 15.19 -13.39
CA GLU A 280 -11.16 13.84 -12.87
C GLU A 280 -9.89 13.20 -13.45
N GLN A 281 -9.63 13.34 -14.75
CA GLN A 281 -8.44 12.78 -15.38
C GLN A 281 -7.15 13.38 -14.81
N LEU A 282 -7.16 14.70 -14.56
CA LEU A 282 -6.04 15.38 -13.90
C LEU A 282 -5.87 14.86 -12.46
N VAL A 283 -6.96 14.69 -11.71
CA VAL A 283 -6.93 14.18 -10.33
C VAL A 283 -6.38 12.76 -10.28
N GLU A 284 -6.75 11.90 -11.23
CA GLU A 284 -6.22 10.54 -11.36
C GLU A 284 -4.71 10.54 -11.61
N GLN A 285 -4.21 11.38 -12.51
CA GLN A 285 -2.77 11.49 -12.73
C GLN A 285 -2.05 12.12 -11.53
N ALA A 286 -2.65 13.11 -10.88
CA ALA A 286 -2.08 13.78 -9.72
C ALA A 286 -1.90 12.82 -8.53
N VAL A 287 -2.91 11.99 -8.23
CA VAL A 287 -2.82 10.99 -7.14
C VAL A 287 -1.77 9.93 -7.46
N GLN A 288 -1.65 9.49 -8.71
CA GLN A 288 -0.63 8.51 -9.13
C GLN A 288 0.79 9.08 -9.01
N ILE A 289 1.03 10.30 -9.48
CA ILE A 289 2.33 10.99 -9.33
C ILE A 289 2.68 11.18 -7.85
N LEU A 290 1.74 11.63 -7.01
CA LEU A 290 1.98 11.77 -5.56
C LEU A 290 2.40 10.45 -4.93
N ILE A 291 1.72 9.35 -5.26
CA ILE A 291 2.01 8.05 -4.67
C ILE A 291 3.39 7.54 -5.08
N VAL A 292 3.77 7.70 -6.36
CA VAL A 292 5.08 7.28 -6.90
C VAL A 292 6.21 8.15 -6.34
N THR A 293 6.02 9.47 -6.27
CA THR A 293 7.03 10.41 -5.73
C THR A 293 7.22 10.27 -4.22
N LEU A 294 6.25 9.70 -3.51
CA LEU A 294 6.36 9.31 -2.11
C LEU A 294 6.93 7.88 -1.93
N GLU A 295 7.46 7.26 -2.99
CA GLU A 295 8.28 6.06 -2.86
C GLU A 295 9.64 6.45 -2.26
N HIS A 296 9.94 5.95 -1.07
CA HIS A 296 11.23 6.14 -0.41
C HIS A 296 11.59 4.84 0.30
N GLU A 297 12.87 4.45 0.22
CA GLU A 297 13.35 3.28 0.93
C GLU A 297 13.21 3.52 2.44
N ALA A 298 12.55 2.58 3.11
CA ALA A 298 12.35 2.58 4.55
C ALA A 298 13.68 2.28 5.28
N GLY A 299 14.63 3.22 5.20
CA GLY A 299 15.90 3.21 5.91
C GLY A 299 16.19 4.51 6.67
N SER A 300 15.70 5.65 6.18
CA SER A 300 16.12 6.95 6.72
C SER A 300 15.28 7.46 7.91
N ALA A 301 13.94 7.42 7.87
CA ALA A 301 13.15 8.13 8.88
C ALA A 301 13.25 7.55 10.32
N THR A 302 13.27 6.22 10.46
CA THR A 302 13.47 5.55 11.77
C THR A 302 14.95 5.35 12.12
N GLY A 303 15.82 5.22 11.12
CA GLY A 303 17.28 5.14 11.30
C GLY A 303 17.87 6.47 11.80
N SER A 304 17.54 7.58 11.14
CA SER A 304 17.97 8.93 11.54
C SER A 304 17.42 9.35 12.90
N ALA A 305 16.20 8.92 13.26
CA ALA A 305 15.64 9.15 14.60
C ALA A 305 16.34 8.36 15.72
N LEU A 306 16.88 7.17 15.41
CA LEU A 306 17.68 6.37 16.34
C LEU A 306 19.14 6.85 16.41
N GLN A 307 19.71 7.31 15.28
CA GLN A 307 21.04 7.89 15.24
C GLN A 307 21.11 9.24 15.98
N ALA A 308 20.02 10.01 15.96
CA ALA A 308 19.87 11.22 16.78
C ALA A 308 19.80 10.94 18.30
N LEU A 309 19.60 9.69 18.72
CA LEU A 309 19.58 9.27 20.13
C LEU A 309 20.90 8.62 20.57
N ASP A 310 21.83 8.35 19.64
CA ASP A 310 23.09 7.64 19.88
C ASP A 310 24.33 8.59 19.82
N THR A 311 24.15 9.86 20.19
CA THR A 311 25.27 10.80 20.43
C THR A 311 25.98 10.47 21.74
N SER A 312 26.80 9.42 21.71
CA SER A 312 27.89 9.18 22.69
C SER A 312 29.28 9.25 22.07
N ALA A 313 29.41 9.74 20.82
CA ALA A 313 30.69 10.07 20.22
C ALA A 313 31.02 11.55 20.44
N SER A 314 32.24 11.82 20.92
CA SER A 314 32.73 13.14 21.33
C SER A 314 32.72 14.15 20.18
N PRO A 315 32.44 15.45 20.44
CA PRO A 315 32.48 16.48 19.42
C PRO A 315 33.94 16.82 19.09
N SER A 316 34.36 16.60 17.86
CA SER A 316 35.50 17.31 17.27
C SER A 316 34.97 18.54 16.54
N ASP A 317 35.47 19.72 16.91
CA ASP A 317 35.12 21.01 16.34
C ASP A 317 35.16 21.01 14.80
N GLY A 318 34.05 21.42 14.18
CA GLY A 318 33.96 21.70 12.74
C GLY A 318 32.70 21.11 12.10
N GLU A 319 31.74 21.99 11.81
CA GLU A 319 30.51 21.78 11.01
C GLU A 319 29.37 21.05 11.72
N GLU A 320 28.32 21.83 12.06
CA GLU A 320 26.99 21.32 12.37
C GLU A 320 26.43 20.59 11.13
N GLN A 321 26.74 19.31 10.97
CA GLN A 321 25.99 18.46 10.04
C GLN A 321 24.60 18.23 10.63
N GLU A 322 23.63 19.03 10.16
CA GLU A 322 22.21 18.72 10.31
C GLU A 322 21.98 17.24 9.95
N PRO A 323 21.16 16.49 10.72
CA PRO A 323 20.87 15.11 10.39
C PRO A 323 20.27 15.10 8.98
N ALA A 324 20.99 14.51 8.02
CA ALA A 324 20.61 14.49 6.61
C ALA A 324 19.13 14.12 6.51
N GLY A 325 18.31 15.11 6.13
CA GLY A 325 16.89 14.91 5.94
C GLY A 325 16.66 13.85 4.87
N PRO A 326 15.42 13.34 4.70
CA PRO A 326 15.13 12.49 3.57
C PRO A 326 15.50 13.23 2.27
N ASP A 327 16.37 12.63 1.46
CA ASP A 327 16.85 13.21 0.17
C ASP A 327 15.69 13.59 -0.77
N ASN A 328 14.51 13.01 -0.55
CA ASN A 328 13.29 13.27 -1.29
C ASN A 328 12.50 14.45 -0.67
N LEU A 329 12.45 15.58 -1.39
CA LEU A 329 11.74 16.79 -0.97
C LEU A 329 10.24 16.59 -0.80
N PHE A 330 9.58 15.73 -1.59
CA PHE A 330 8.14 15.49 -1.46
C PHE A 330 7.82 14.81 -0.12
N VAL A 331 8.63 13.83 0.28
CA VAL A 331 8.54 13.20 1.60
C VAL A 331 8.82 14.22 2.70
N ASN A 332 9.83 15.08 2.51
CA ASN A 332 10.16 16.15 3.44
C ASN A 332 8.98 17.12 3.63
N TYR A 333 8.41 17.65 2.55
CA TYR A 333 7.24 18.55 2.59
C TYR A 333 6.05 17.89 3.28
N LEU A 334 5.71 16.66 2.90
CA LEU A 334 4.63 15.90 3.52
C LEU A 334 4.83 15.74 5.04
N SER A 335 6.03 15.40 5.49
CA SER A 335 6.37 15.21 6.91
C SER A 335 6.27 16.51 7.72
N ARG A 336 6.45 17.67 7.07
CA ARG A 336 6.44 18.99 7.70
C ARG A 336 5.05 19.62 7.79
N ILE A 337 4.04 19.13 7.08
CA ILE A 337 2.65 19.62 7.22
C ILE A 337 2.18 19.42 8.67
N HIS A 338 1.72 20.50 9.31
CA HIS A 338 1.37 20.48 10.73
C HIS A 338 0.24 21.42 11.14
N ARG A 339 -0.14 22.39 10.29
CA ARG A 339 -1.24 23.31 10.62
C ARG A 339 -2.55 22.53 10.66
N GLU A 340 -3.37 22.79 11.68
CA GLU A 340 -4.64 22.07 11.86
C GLU A 340 -5.61 22.27 10.68
N GLU A 341 -5.61 23.46 10.08
CA GLU A 341 -6.39 23.78 8.88
C GLU A 341 -5.98 22.91 7.68
N ASP A 342 -4.69 22.77 7.43
CA ASP A 342 -4.13 21.95 6.34
C ASP A 342 -4.46 20.46 6.55
N LEU A 343 -4.25 19.95 7.77
CA LEU A 343 -4.55 18.56 8.11
C LEU A 343 -6.07 18.27 7.99
N SER A 344 -6.91 19.23 8.37
CA SER A 344 -8.37 19.16 8.22
C SER A 344 -8.79 19.17 6.76
N PHE A 345 -8.19 20.03 5.94
CA PHE A 345 -8.42 20.08 4.49
C PHE A 345 -8.09 18.73 3.82
N ILE A 346 -6.91 18.16 4.12
CA ILE A 346 -6.50 16.85 3.60
C ILE A 346 -7.47 15.76 4.03
N LEU A 347 -7.78 15.66 5.33
CA LEU A 347 -8.65 14.61 5.85
C LEU A 347 -10.06 14.69 5.27
N LYS A 348 -10.63 15.90 5.14
CA LYS A 348 -11.95 16.10 4.53
C LYS A 348 -11.95 15.79 3.04
N GLY A 349 -10.89 16.17 2.32
CA GLY A 349 -10.72 15.86 0.90
C GLY A 349 -10.66 14.35 0.64
N LEU A 350 -9.74 13.66 1.32
CA LEU A 350 -9.62 12.20 1.23
C LEU A 350 -10.90 11.49 1.70
N GLY A 351 -11.49 11.94 2.82
CA GLY A 351 -12.74 11.42 3.34
C GLY A 351 -13.89 11.55 2.34
N ARG A 352 -14.06 12.71 1.69
CA ARG A 352 -15.08 12.92 0.65
C ARG A 352 -14.93 11.92 -0.49
N LEU A 353 -13.72 11.74 -1.00
CA LEU A 353 -13.45 10.84 -2.11
C LEU A 353 -13.62 9.36 -1.71
N MET A 354 -13.11 8.97 -0.54
CA MET A 354 -13.27 7.59 -0.03
C MET A 354 -14.74 7.22 0.24
N ASN A 355 -15.58 8.17 0.66
CA ASN A 355 -17.00 7.94 0.90
C ASN A 355 -17.87 7.99 -0.36
N ASN A 356 -17.32 8.42 -1.50
CA ASN A 356 -18.07 8.53 -2.75
C ASN A 356 -18.85 7.25 -3.15
N PRO A 357 -18.30 6.02 -3.01
CA PRO A 357 -19.02 4.77 -3.23
C PRO A 357 -20.27 4.61 -2.37
N LEU A 358 -20.21 5.10 -1.13
CA LEU A 358 -21.26 4.93 -0.13
C LEU A 358 -22.43 5.88 -0.32
N VAL A 359 -22.25 6.95 -1.11
CA VAL A 359 -23.30 7.92 -1.39
C VAL A 359 -24.50 7.22 -2.03
N GLN A 360 -25.62 7.22 -1.32
CA GLN A 360 -26.90 6.74 -1.79
C GLN A 360 -27.84 7.90 -2.12
N THR A 361 -28.60 7.72 -3.19
CA THR A 361 -29.64 8.63 -3.65
C THR A 361 -30.90 7.81 -3.92
N TYR A 362 -32.06 8.46 -3.90
CA TYR A 362 -33.33 7.80 -4.25
C TYR A 362 -33.31 7.27 -5.69
N LEU A 363 -32.62 7.98 -6.58
CA LEU A 363 -32.46 7.61 -7.98
C LEU A 363 -31.21 6.71 -8.17
N PRO A 364 -31.33 5.56 -8.84
CA PRO A 364 -30.22 4.65 -9.06
C PRO A 364 -29.18 5.28 -9.99
N ARG A 365 -27.90 5.11 -9.65
CA ARG A 365 -26.75 5.61 -10.42
C ARG A 365 -26.81 7.11 -10.73
N SER A 366 -27.50 7.89 -9.90
CA SER A 366 -27.65 9.33 -10.16
C SER A 366 -26.44 10.15 -9.74
N THR A 367 -25.52 9.59 -8.95
CA THR A 367 -24.26 10.24 -8.57
C THR A 367 -23.08 9.58 -9.25
N LYS A 368 -22.09 10.39 -9.61
CA LYS A 368 -20.84 9.90 -10.20
C LYS A 368 -20.11 9.03 -9.18
N LYS A 369 -19.55 7.92 -9.64
CA LYS A 369 -18.69 7.05 -8.85
C LYS A 369 -17.27 7.13 -9.39
N ILE A 370 -16.34 7.56 -8.56
CA ILE A 370 -14.92 7.64 -8.93
C ILE A 370 -14.35 6.22 -9.14
N GLN A 371 -13.20 6.10 -9.80
CA GLN A 371 -12.62 4.79 -10.10
C GLN A 371 -11.22 4.56 -9.48
N PHE A 372 -10.62 5.59 -8.89
CA PHE A 372 -9.26 5.59 -8.33
C PHE A 372 -9.21 5.34 -6.81
N HIS A 373 -10.09 4.48 -6.29
CA HIS A 373 -10.18 4.20 -4.84
C HIS A 373 -8.94 3.50 -4.27
N GLN A 374 -8.28 2.66 -5.08
CA GLN A 374 -7.09 1.93 -4.63
C GLN A 374 -5.92 2.90 -4.41
N GLU A 375 -5.77 3.88 -5.28
CA GLU A 375 -4.81 4.98 -5.17
C GLU A 375 -5.08 5.80 -3.91
N LEU A 376 -6.34 6.15 -3.62
CA LEU A 376 -6.68 6.88 -2.39
C LEU A 376 -6.29 6.13 -1.11
N LEU A 377 -6.43 4.79 -1.08
CA LEU A 377 -5.98 3.98 0.06
C LEU A 377 -4.46 4.01 0.21
N ILE A 378 -3.72 3.91 -0.90
CA ILE A 378 -2.25 3.99 -0.88
C ILE A 378 -1.81 5.40 -0.43
N LEU A 379 -2.45 6.46 -0.94
CA LEU A 379 -2.15 7.83 -0.53
C LEU A 379 -2.42 8.02 0.97
N PHE A 380 -3.59 7.60 1.46
CA PHE A 380 -3.92 7.70 2.88
C PHE A 380 -2.90 6.96 3.77
N TRP A 381 -2.47 5.77 3.35
CA TRP A 381 -1.39 5.04 4.00
C TRP A 381 -0.10 5.86 4.07
N LYS A 382 0.36 6.41 2.94
CA LYS A 382 1.59 7.22 2.85
C LYS A 382 1.54 8.44 3.76
N PHE A 383 0.39 9.12 3.83
CA PHE A 383 0.16 10.24 4.75
C PHE A 383 0.31 9.82 6.22
N CYS A 384 -0.30 8.71 6.62
CA CYS A 384 -0.19 8.20 8.00
C CYS A 384 1.22 7.71 8.33
N ASP A 385 1.93 7.16 7.35
CA ASP A 385 3.27 6.62 7.56
C ASP A 385 4.31 7.73 7.73
N PHE A 386 4.36 8.69 6.79
CA PHE A 386 5.34 9.78 6.77
C PHE A 386 5.00 10.97 7.65
N ASN A 387 3.73 11.20 7.99
CA ASN A 387 3.31 12.31 8.83
C ASN A 387 2.57 11.82 10.09
N LYS A 388 3.33 11.64 11.18
CA LYS A 388 2.75 11.24 12.47
C LYS A 388 1.78 12.29 13.03
N LYS A 389 1.94 13.59 12.71
CA LYS A 389 0.98 14.63 13.12
C LYS A 389 -0.36 14.43 12.44
N PHE A 390 -0.36 14.09 11.15
CA PHE A 390 -1.58 13.71 10.43
C PHE A 390 -2.22 12.45 11.04
N LEU A 391 -1.45 11.39 11.29
CA LEU A 391 -1.96 10.18 11.96
C LEU A 391 -2.64 10.50 13.30
N PHE A 392 -1.98 11.27 14.17
CA PHE A 392 -2.58 11.66 15.44
C PHE A 392 -3.78 12.60 15.28
N PHE A 393 -3.77 13.48 14.27
CA PHE A 393 -4.90 14.35 13.96
C PHE A 393 -6.14 13.55 13.54
N VAL A 394 -5.99 12.57 12.64
CA VAL A 394 -7.07 11.65 12.25
C VAL A 394 -7.68 10.96 13.46
N LEU A 395 -6.83 10.55 14.41
CA LEU A 395 -7.23 9.84 15.63
C LEU A 395 -7.73 10.76 16.76
N LYS A 396 -7.57 12.08 16.64
CA LYS A 396 -7.95 13.06 17.67
C LYS A 396 -9.47 13.14 17.82
N SER A 397 -10.21 13.07 16.71
CA SER A 397 -11.67 13.20 16.66
C SER A 397 -12.35 11.89 16.25
N SER A 398 -13.64 11.93 15.93
CA SER A 398 -14.34 10.80 15.31
C SER A 398 -14.24 10.76 13.80
N ASP A 399 -13.50 11.68 13.19
CA ASP A 399 -13.39 11.77 11.73
C ASP A 399 -12.66 10.54 11.15
N VAL A 400 -11.87 9.82 11.96
CA VAL A 400 -11.38 8.48 11.61
C VAL A 400 -12.48 7.50 11.23
N LEU A 401 -13.70 7.66 11.74
CA LEU A 401 -14.83 6.79 11.39
C LEU A 401 -15.29 7.02 9.94
N ASP A 402 -15.16 8.24 9.43
CA ASP A 402 -15.43 8.58 8.03
C ASP A 402 -14.39 7.95 7.09
N VAL A 403 -13.22 7.57 7.60
CA VAL A 403 -12.22 6.79 6.85
C VAL A 403 -12.44 5.28 7.04
N LEU A 404 -12.80 4.85 8.26
CA LEU A 404 -13.01 3.45 8.61
C LEU A 404 -14.14 2.80 7.78
N VAL A 405 -15.30 3.44 7.70
CA VAL A 405 -16.49 2.86 7.07
C VAL A 405 -16.25 2.56 5.57
N PRO A 406 -15.69 3.45 4.74
CA PRO A 406 -15.40 3.12 3.34
C PRO A 406 -14.30 2.07 3.16
N ILE A 407 -13.31 1.98 4.06
CA ILE A 407 -12.33 0.87 4.06
C ILE A 407 -13.07 -0.46 4.30
N LEU A 408 -13.88 -0.53 5.36
CA LEU A 408 -14.64 -1.73 5.71
C LEU A 408 -15.65 -2.12 4.62
N PHE A 409 -16.31 -1.15 3.99
CA PHE A 409 -17.15 -1.37 2.82
C PHE A 409 -16.38 -2.06 1.69
N SER A 410 -15.23 -1.49 1.33
CA SER A 410 -14.38 -1.98 0.24
C SER A 410 -13.85 -3.38 0.51
N LEU A 411 -13.45 -3.66 1.76
CA LEU A 411 -13.03 -4.99 2.20
C LEU A 411 -14.18 -6.00 2.14
N ASN A 412 -15.38 -5.61 2.57
CA ASN A 412 -16.53 -6.50 2.51
C ASN A 412 -16.90 -6.83 1.06
N ASP A 413 -16.93 -5.84 0.17
CA ASP A 413 -17.25 -6.02 -1.25
C ASP A 413 -16.20 -6.88 -1.99
N ALA A 414 -14.91 -6.66 -1.71
CA ALA A 414 -13.82 -7.36 -2.39
C ALA A 414 -13.54 -8.78 -1.88
N ARG A 415 -14.05 -9.18 -0.71
CA ARG A 415 -13.68 -10.44 -0.02
C ARG A 415 -13.81 -11.72 -0.86
N ALA A 416 -14.75 -11.74 -1.81
CA ALA A 416 -15.05 -12.90 -2.64
C ALA A 416 -14.30 -12.88 -3.98
N ASP A 417 -13.67 -11.76 -4.33
CA ASP A 417 -13.00 -11.56 -5.62
C ASP A 417 -11.48 -11.73 -5.49
N PRO A 418 -10.90 -12.85 -6.00
CA PRO A 418 -9.47 -13.11 -5.94
C PRO A 418 -8.61 -12.14 -6.76
N SER A 419 -9.20 -11.31 -7.62
CA SER A 419 -8.50 -10.22 -8.34
C SER A 419 -8.14 -9.06 -7.41
N ARG A 420 -8.94 -8.85 -6.36
CA ARG A 420 -8.86 -7.67 -5.48
C ARG A 420 -8.11 -7.95 -4.19
N VAL A 421 -7.27 -8.99 -4.18
CA VAL A 421 -6.43 -9.36 -3.04
C VAL A 421 -5.53 -8.21 -2.59
N GLY A 422 -4.99 -7.42 -3.53
CA GLY A 422 -4.18 -6.26 -3.21
C GLY A 422 -4.94 -5.22 -2.38
N LEU A 423 -6.18 -4.91 -2.79
CA LEU A 423 -7.10 -4.04 -2.07
C LEU A 423 -7.38 -4.56 -0.64
N MET A 424 -7.53 -5.88 -0.49
CA MET A 424 -7.71 -6.50 0.83
C MET A 424 -6.51 -6.24 1.75
N HIS A 425 -5.29 -6.39 1.25
CA HIS A 425 -4.06 -6.19 2.03
C HIS A 425 -3.87 -4.72 2.43
N ILE A 426 -3.98 -3.76 1.50
CA ILE A 426 -3.83 -2.33 1.82
C ILE A 426 -4.86 -1.89 2.87
N GLY A 427 -6.12 -2.30 2.73
CA GLY A 427 -7.17 -1.96 3.69
C GLY A 427 -6.90 -2.55 5.07
N VAL A 428 -6.47 -3.82 5.14
CA VAL A 428 -6.10 -4.46 6.42
C VAL A 428 -4.85 -3.83 7.04
N PHE A 429 -3.84 -3.43 6.25
CA PHE A 429 -2.66 -2.75 6.77
C PHE A 429 -2.98 -1.38 7.33
N ILE A 430 -3.82 -0.58 6.65
CA ILE A 430 -4.29 0.69 7.21
C ILE A 430 -4.96 0.45 8.57
N LEU A 431 -5.85 -0.55 8.68
CA LEU A 431 -6.50 -0.87 9.95
C LEU A 431 -5.51 -1.36 11.01
N LEU A 432 -4.48 -2.12 10.63
CA LEU A 432 -3.39 -2.54 11.52
C LEU A 432 -2.62 -1.33 12.05
N LEU A 433 -2.24 -0.40 11.18
CA LEU A 433 -1.56 0.85 11.54
C LEU A 433 -2.40 1.68 12.52
N LEU A 434 -3.68 1.91 12.21
CA LEU A 434 -4.59 2.68 13.07
C LEU A 434 -4.84 1.98 14.42
N SER A 435 -4.95 0.65 14.43
CA SER A 435 -5.17 -0.13 15.65
C SER A 435 -4.02 -0.06 16.65
N GLY A 436 -2.81 0.27 16.20
CA GLY A 436 -1.65 0.48 17.06
C GLY A 436 -1.78 1.65 18.03
N GLU A 437 -2.81 2.49 17.88
CA GLU A 437 -3.05 3.67 18.70
C GLU A 437 -4.34 3.55 19.53
N ARG A 438 -4.23 3.83 20.84
CA ARG A 438 -5.34 3.72 21.80
C ARG A 438 -6.60 4.47 21.36
N ASN A 439 -6.43 5.68 20.82
CA ASN A 439 -7.56 6.53 20.43
C ASN A 439 -8.44 5.85 19.38
N PHE A 440 -7.88 5.06 18.47
CA PHE A 440 -8.67 4.30 17.50
C PHE A 440 -9.66 3.37 18.19
N GLY A 441 -9.17 2.50 19.08
CA GLY A 441 -10.02 1.57 19.84
C GLY A 441 -11.09 2.27 20.68
N VAL A 442 -10.76 3.42 21.27
CA VAL A 442 -11.74 4.23 22.01
C VAL A 442 -12.84 4.78 21.09
N ARG A 443 -12.47 5.32 19.91
CA ARG A 443 -13.43 5.91 18.95
C ARG A 443 -14.38 4.89 18.35
N LEU A 444 -13.97 3.62 18.23
CA LEU A 444 -14.83 2.54 17.72
C LEU A 444 -16.09 2.28 18.55
N ASN A 445 -16.13 2.73 19.82
CA ASN A 445 -17.32 2.62 20.66
C ASN A 445 -18.47 3.55 20.26
N LYS A 446 -18.27 4.47 19.30
CA LYS A 446 -19.38 5.31 18.82
C LYS A 446 -20.48 4.44 18.19
N PRO A 447 -21.77 4.72 18.44
CA PRO A 447 -22.87 4.02 17.80
C PRO A 447 -22.76 4.05 16.28
N PHE A 448 -22.98 2.91 15.64
CA PHE A 448 -23.06 2.82 14.19
C PHE A 448 -24.52 3.01 13.75
N THR A 449 -24.81 4.15 13.13
CA THR A 449 -26.16 4.55 12.70
C THR A 449 -26.32 4.62 11.19
N LEU A 450 -25.23 4.44 10.42
CA LEU A 450 -25.23 4.58 8.98
C LEU A 450 -25.85 3.33 8.32
N HIS A 451 -26.90 3.52 7.53
CA HIS A 451 -27.43 2.48 6.65
C HIS A 451 -26.61 2.40 5.37
N VAL A 452 -25.45 1.75 5.45
CA VAL A 452 -24.64 1.43 4.26
C VAL A 452 -25.19 0.12 3.66
N PRO A 453 -25.33 0.00 2.32
CA PRO A 453 -25.82 -1.22 1.67
C PRO A 453 -24.73 -2.30 1.65
N MET A 454 -24.35 -2.76 2.84
CA MET A 454 -23.43 -3.86 3.00
C MET A 454 -24.23 -5.15 3.12
N ASP A 455 -23.76 -6.19 2.44
CA ASP A 455 -24.18 -7.56 2.72
C ASP A 455 -23.64 -7.97 4.09
N ILE A 456 -24.34 -7.60 5.17
CA ILE A 456 -24.06 -7.93 6.57
C ILE A 456 -25.38 -8.17 7.32
N PRO A 457 -25.38 -9.00 8.39
CA PRO A 457 -26.56 -9.15 9.23
C PRO A 457 -26.96 -7.82 9.87
N VAL A 458 -28.26 -7.61 10.07
CA VAL A 458 -28.75 -6.44 10.80
C VAL A 458 -28.32 -6.55 12.27
N PHE A 459 -27.72 -5.49 12.79
CA PHE A 459 -27.37 -5.38 14.20
C PHE A 459 -27.53 -3.94 14.68
N THR A 460 -27.70 -3.76 15.98
CA THR A 460 -27.61 -2.47 16.65
C THR A 460 -26.38 -2.51 17.54
N GLY A 461 -25.42 -1.63 17.26
CA GLY A 461 -24.14 -1.65 17.94
C GLY A 461 -23.25 -0.47 17.57
N THR A 462 -21.96 -0.67 17.70
CA THR A 462 -20.90 0.32 17.53
C THR A 462 -20.11 0.07 16.24
N HIS A 463 -19.18 0.96 15.93
CA HIS A 463 -18.25 0.75 14.81
C HIS A 463 -17.30 -0.44 15.05
N ALA A 464 -17.03 -0.78 16.32
CA ALA A 464 -16.31 -2.00 16.67
C ALA A 464 -17.07 -3.27 16.23
N ASP A 465 -18.39 -3.27 16.41
CA ASP A 465 -19.25 -4.38 15.99
C ASP A 465 -19.21 -4.56 14.46
N LEU A 466 -19.30 -3.45 13.71
CA LEU A 466 -19.18 -3.47 12.24
C LEU A 466 -17.86 -4.11 11.81
N LEU A 467 -16.74 -3.67 12.40
CA LEU A 467 -15.41 -4.19 12.11
C LEU A 467 -15.34 -5.71 12.37
N ILE A 468 -15.80 -6.16 13.54
CA ILE A 468 -15.78 -7.58 13.93
C ILE A 468 -16.64 -8.42 12.99
N VAL A 469 -17.83 -7.95 12.63
CA VAL A 469 -18.75 -8.65 11.71
C VAL A 469 -18.12 -8.81 10.33
N ILE A 470 -17.48 -7.76 9.80
CA ILE A 470 -16.82 -7.80 8.49
C ILE A 470 -15.58 -8.70 8.54
N PHE A 471 -14.77 -8.61 9.60
CA PHE A 471 -13.59 -9.47 9.76
C PHE A 471 -13.98 -10.94 9.87
N HIS A 472 -15.04 -11.26 10.62
CA HIS A 472 -15.61 -12.61 10.64
C HIS A 472 -16.02 -13.06 9.24
N LYS A 473 -16.68 -12.19 8.46
CA LYS A 473 -17.15 -12.53 7.13
C LYS A 473 -16.01 -12.75 6.13
N ILE A 474 -14.97 -11.93 6.20
CA ILE A 474 -13.72 -12.12 5.43
C ILE A 474 -13.10 -13.49 5.77
N THR A 475 -13.02 -13.83 7.05
CA THR A 475 -12.41 -15.08 7.51
C THR A 475 -13.23 -16.32 7.14
N THR A 476 -14.56 -16.24 7.19
CA THR A 476 -15.45 -17.41 7.00
C THR A 476 -15.96 -17.58 5.58
N SER A 477 -16.15 -16.50 4.84
CA SER A 477 -16.70 -16.51 3.48
C SER A 477 -15.75 -15.96 2.40
N GLY A 478 -14.57 -15.48 2.79
CA GLY A 478 -13.56 -15.01 1.86
C GLY A 478 -12.88 -16.13 1.09
N HIS A 479 -12.23 -15.78 -0.02
CA HIS A 479 -11.49 -16.75 -0.83
C HIS A 479 -10.20 -17.20 -0.13
N GLN A 480 -9.64 -18.35 -0.56
CA GLN A 480 -8.51 -18.99 0.14
C GLN A 480 -7.22 -18.13 0.19
N ARG A 481 -6.95 -17.29 -0.83
CA ARG A 481 -5.78 -16.38 -0.81
C ARG A 481 -5.83 -15.30 0.31
N LEU A 482 -6.91 -15.20 1.08
CA LEU A 482 -6.99 -14.28 2.24
C LEU A 482 -6.48 -14.90 3.55
N GLN A 483 -6.18 -16.20 3.59
CA GLN A 483 -5.66 -16.85 4.80
C GLN A 483 -4.44 -16.15 5.41
N PRO A 484 -3.45 -15.66 4.63
CA PRO A 484 -2.31 -14.92 5.20
C PRO A 484 -2.70 -13.64 5.96
N LEU A 485 -3.89 -13.07 5.71
CA LEU A 485 -4.36 -11.87 6.40
C LEU A 485 -5.02 -12.16 7.76
N PHE A 486 -5.29 -13.42 8.10
CA PHE A 486 -6.03 -13.76 9.33
C PHE A 486 -5.29 -13.29 10.58
N ASP A 487 -3.97 -13.39 10.60
CA ASP A 487 -3.15 -12.90 11.70
C ASP A 487 -3.25 -11.37 11.85
N CYS A 488 -3.23 -10.63 10.74
CA CYS A 488 -3.39 -9.17 10.75
C CYS A 488 -4.79 -8.76 11.23
N LEU A 489 -5.84 -9.42 10.73
CA LEU A 489 -7.23 -9.17 11.13
C LEU A 489 -7.42 -9.41 12.63
N LEU A 490 -6.93 -10.53 13.16
CA LEU A 490 -7.02 -10.81 14.58
C LEU A 490 -6.13 -9.89 15.42
N THR A 491 -4.96 -9.51 14.92
CA THR A 491 -4.08 -8.54 15.60
C THR A 491 -4.77 -7.19 15.78
N VAL A 492 -5.49 -6.71 14.77
CA VAL A 492 -6.31 -5.49 14.89
C VAL A 492 -7.35 -5.63 16.00
N ILE A 493 -8.08 -6.76 16.06
CA ILE A 493 -9.08 -7.01 17.11
C ILE A 493 -8.42 -7.07 18.49
N VAL A 494 -7.26 -7.73 18.61
CA VAL A 494 -6.48 -7.80 19.85
C VAL A 494 -6.08 -6.41 20.32
N ASN A 495 -5.54 -5.57 19.45
CA ASN A 495 -5.13 -4.21 19.79
C ASN A 495 -6.29 -3.35 20.32
N ILE A 496 -7.49 -3.46 19.74
CA ILE A 496 -8.65 -2.66 20.15
C ILE A 496 -9.41 -3.23 21.36
N SER A 497 -9.30 -4.55 21.60
CA SER A 497 -10.09 -5.29 22.60
C SER A 497 -10.05 -4.74 24.04
N PRO A 498 -8.94 -4.19 24.58
CA PRO A 498 -8.93 -3.59 25.92
C PRO A 498 -9.83 -2.34 26.04
N TYR A 499 -10.28 -1.77 24.92
CA TYR A 499 -11.03 -0.52 24.86
C TYR A 499 -12.49 -0.69 24.44
N LEU A 500 -12.92 -1.92 24.12
CA LEU A 500 -14.29 -2.20 23.65
C LEU A 500 -15.26 -2.25 24.82
N LYS A 501 -16.16 -1.27 24.93
CA LYS A 501 -17.03 -1.09 26.09
C LYS A 501 -18.35 -1.86 26.00
N SER A 502 -18.91 -2.02 24.81
CA SER A 502 -20.23 -2.64 24.67
C SER A 502 -20.38 -3.34 23.33
N LEU A 503 -19.97 -4.60 23.29
CA LEU A 503 -20.20 -5.45 22.12
C LEU A 503 -21.66 -5.88 22.04
N SER A 504 -22.21 -5.82 20.82
CA SER A 504 -23.49 -6.42 20.48
C SER A 504 -23.44 -7.95 20.62
N MET A 505 -24.61 -8.55 20.85
CA MET A 505 -24.75 -10.01 20.87
C MET A 505 -24.30 -10.65 19.54
N VAL A 506 -24.48 -9.95 18.41
CA VAL A 506 -24.04 -10.43 17.09
C VAL A 506 -22.52 -10.51 17.04
N ALA A 507 -21.80 -9.42 17.32
CA ALA A 507 -20.33 -9.41 17.27
C ALA A 507 -19.71 -10.39 18.28
N ALA A 508 -20.26 -10.48 19.49
CA ALA A 508 -19.84 -11.46 20.50
C ALA A 508 -19.92 -12.90 19.97
N ASN A 509 -21.07 -13.29 19.41
CA ASN A 509 -21.24 -14.63 18.84
C ASN A 509 -20.32 -14.88 17.63
N LYS A 510 -20.01 -13.84 16.83
CA LYS A 510 -19.08 -13.95 15.70
C LYS A 510 -17.65 -14.24 16.18
N LEU A 511 -17.17 -13.60 17.25
CA LEU A 511 -15.88 -13.92 17.86
C LEU A 511 -15.83 -15.36 18.39
N LEU A 512 -16.88 -15.79 19.09
CA LEU A 512 -16.96 -17.16 19.61
C LEU A 512 -17.03 -18.20 18.48
N HIS A 513 -17.71 -17.89 17.37
CA HIS A 513 -17.74 -18.74 16.20
C HIS A 513 -16.34 -18.89 15.55
N LEU A 514 -15.54 -17.82 15.49
CA LEU A 514 -14.15 -17.93 15.04
C LEU A 514 -13.33 -18.83 15.97
N LEU A 515 -13.49 -18.69 17.29
CA LEU A 515 -12.80 -19.55 18.26
C LEU A 515 -13.19 -21.02 18.06
N GLU A 516 -14.48 -21.31 17.92
CA GLU A 516 -14.99 -22.67 17.69
C GLU A 516 -14.41 -23.27 16.40
N ALA A 517 -14.35 -22.50 15.32
CA ALA A 517 -13.75 -22.95 14.05
C ALA A 517 -12.23 -23.21 14.17
N PHE A 518 -11.49 -22.27 14.74
CA PHE A 518 -10.02 -22.35 14.85
C PHE A 518 -9.52 -23.28 15.93
N SER A 519 -10.33 -23.61 16.95
CA SER A 519 -9.97 -24.56 18.01
C SER A 519 -10.23 -26.03 17.64
N THR A 520 -10.78 -26.31 16.45
CA THR A 520 -10.98 -27.70 16.03
C THR A 520 -9.62 -28.43 15.90
N PRO A 521 -9.48 -29.66 16.44
CA PRO A 521 -8.21 -30.39 16.39
C PRO A 521 -7.66 -30.56 14.97
N TRP A 522 -8.54 -30.77 13.98
CA TRP A 522 -8.14 -30.86 12.58
C TRP A 522 -7.51 -29.55 12.10
N PHE A 523 -8.13 -28.40 12.37
CA PHE A 523 -7.60 -27.12 11.92
C PHE A 523 -6.25 -26.86 12.58
N LEU A 524 -6.17 -26.99 13.91
CA LEU A 524 -4.95 -26.77 14.67
C LEU A 524 -3.78 -27.62 14.15
N PHE A 525 -4.01 -28.89 13.85
CA PHE A 525 -2.94 -29.80 13.42
C PHE A 525 -2.61 -29.72 11.92
N SER A 526 -3.32 -28.88 11.15
CA SER A 526 -3.12 -28.77 9.69
C SER A 526 -1.96 -27.86 9.28
N SER A 527 -1.53 -26.92 10.13
CA SER A 527 -0.45 -25.97 9.85
C SER A 527 0.28 -25.59 11.16
N PRO A 528 1.61 -25.37 11.13
CA PRO A 528 2.36 -24.99 12.33
C PRO A 528 1.86 -23.67 12.93
N GLU A 529 1.33 -22.75 12.13
CA GLU A 529 0.95 -21.40 12.58
C GLU A 529 -0.49 -21.29 13.11
N ASN A 530 -1.34 -22.29 12.84
CA ASN A 530 -2.79 -22.17 13.11
C ASN A 530 -3.14 -21.96 14.58
N HIS A 531 -2.28 -22.42 15.49
CA HIS A 531 -2.48 -22.23 16.92
C HIS A 531 -2.37 -20.74 17.33
N HIS A 532 -1.61 -19.91 16.60
CA HIS A 532 -1.50 -18.47 16.88
C HIS A 532 -2.84 -17.74 16.80
N LEU A 533 -3.72 -18.14 15.86
CA LEU A 533 -5.07 -17.58 15.73
C LEU A 533 -5.91 -17.79 17.00
N VAL A 534 -5.74 -18.94 17.66
CA VAL A 534 -6.41 -19.24 18.93
C VAL A 534 -5.83 -18.39 20.05
N PHE A 535 -4.52 -18.19 20.10
CA PHE A 535 -3.89 -17.27 21.07
C PHE A 535 -4.44 -15.86 20.97
N PHE A 536 -4.56 -15.32 19.75
CA PHE A 536 -5.15 -13.99 19.55
C PHE A 536 -6.60 -13.91 20.06
N LEU A 537 -7.44 -14.89 19.73
CA LEU A 537 -8.84 -14.87 20.20
C LEU A 537 -8.96 -14.99 21.71
N LEU A 538 -8.15 -15.84 22.35
CA LEU A 538 -8.13 -15.94 23.81
C LEU A 538 -7.64 -14.64 24.46
N GLU A 539 -6.65 -13.97 23.86
CA GLU A 539 -6.19 -12.64 24.30
C GLU A 539 -7.31 -11.59 24.18
N VAL A 540 -8.08 -11.58 23.08
CA VAL A 540 -9.26 -10.70 22.93
C VAL A 540 -10.26 -10.91 24.08
N PHE A 541 -10.62 -12.16 24.38
CA PHE A 541 -11.56 -12.45 25.46
C PHE A 541 -10.99 -12.04 26.83
N ASN A 542 -9.72 -12.32 27.09
CA ASN A 542 -9.07 -11.94 28.35
C ASN A 542 -9.00 -10.42 28.51
N ASN A 543 -8.63 -9.68 27.46
CA ASN A 543 -8.60 -8.21 27.46
C ASN A 543 -9.99 -7.65 27.82
N ILE A 544 -11.06 -8.14 27.17
CA ILE A 544 -12.40 -7.63 27.42
C ILE A 544 -12.87 -7.99 28.84
N ILE A 545 -12.63 -9.22 29.30
CA ILE A 545 -12.99 -9.67 30.65
C ILE A 545 -12.24 -8.89 31.74
N GLN A 546 -10.95 -8.59 31.53
CA GLN A 546 -10.13 -7.93 32.54
C GLN A 546 -10.34 -6.41 32.60
N TYR A 547 -10.58 -5.75 31.46
CA TYR A 547 -10.62 -4.29 31.40
C TYR A 547 -11.99 -3.68 31.10
N GLN A 548 -12.91 -4.44 30.51
CA GLN A 548 -14.19 -3.92 30.02
C GLN A 548 -15.37 -4.84 30.40
N PHE A 549 -15.27 -5.59 31.50
CA PHE A 549 -16.31 -6.52 31.95
C PHE A 549 -17.68 -5.84 32.07
N ASP A 550 -17.73 -4.70 32.76
CA ASP A 550 -18.97 -4.02 33.17
C ASP A 550 -19.94 -3.75 32.00
N GLY A 551 -19.42 -3.42 30.82
CA GLY A 551 -20.24 -3.11 29.64
C GLY A 551 -20.43 -4.26 28.65
N ASN A 552 -19.72 -5.39 28.82
CA ASN A 552 -19.69 -6.51 27.86
C ASN A 552 -20.45 -7.76 28.34
N SER A 553 -21.60 -7.56 28.99
CA SER A 553 -22.51 -8.64 29.42
C SER A 553 -22.90 -9.60 28.29
N ASN A 554 -23.09 -9.10 27.07
CA ASN A 554 -23.38 -9.93 25.88
C ASN A 554 -22.26 -10.93 25.58
N LEU A 555 -21.00 -10.49 25.64
CA LEU A 555 -19.84 -11.36 25.41
C LEU A 555 -19.71 -12.40 26.52
N VAL A 556 -19.83 -11.98 27.77
CA VAL A 556 -19.77 -12.86 28.95
C VAL A 556 -20.85 -13.95 28.85
N TYR A 557 -22.08 -13.55 28.50
CA TYR A 557 -23.18 -14.49 28.26
C TYR A 557 -22.87 -15.48 27.13
N ALA A 558 -22.34 -15.00 26.00
CA ALA A 558 -21.94 -15.86 24.88
C ALA A 558 -20.84 -16.87 25.29
N ILE A 559 -19.86 -16.45 26.09
CA ILE A 559 -18.82 -17.32 26.65
C ILE A 559 -19.43 -18.41 27.54
N ILE A 560 -20.37 -18.05 28.42
CA ILE A 560 -21.08 -19.02 29.28
C ILE A 560 -21.82 -20.06 28.44
N ARG A 561 -22.55 -19.63 27.41
CA ARG A 561 -23.27 -20.54 26.49
C ARG A 561 -22.34 -21.47 25.72
N LYS A 562 -21.15 -20.99 25.35
CA LYS A 562 -20.14 -21.74 24.59
C LYS A 562 -19.01 -22.31 25.47
N ARG A 563 -19.22 -22.45 26.78
CA ARG A 563 -18.23 -22.94 27.77
C ARG A 563 -17.53 -24.24 27.35
N ASN A 564 -18.24 -25.14 26.67
CA ASN A 564 -17.70 -26.42 26.22
C ASN A 564 -16.51 -26.27 25.26
N VAL A 565 -16.48 -25.20 24.43
CA VAL A 565 -15.37 -24.93 23.51
C VAL A 565 -14.06 -24.73 24.28
N PHE A 566 -14.11 -23.95 25.36
CA PHE A 566 -12.94 -23.70 26.24
C PHE A 566 -12.51 -24.96 26.99
N HIS A 567 -13.46 -25.75 27.50
CA HIS A 567 -13.14 -27.03 28.14
C HIS A 567 -12.53 -28.04 27.16
N GLN A 568 -13.00 -28.09 25.91
CA GLN A 568 -12.43 -28.96 24.88
C GLN A 568 -11.01 -28.51 24.50
N LEU A 569 -10.78 -27.20 24.37
CA LEU A 569 -9.47 -26.64 24.08
C LEU A 569 -8.47 -26.90 25.22
N ALA A 570 -8.88 -26.76 26.49
CA ALA A 570 -8.06 -27.12 27.63
C ALA A 570 -7.66 -28.61 27.64
N ASN A 571 -8.58 -29.47 27.18
CA ASN A 571 -8.40 -30.92 27.11
C ASN A 571 -7.97 -31.43 25.73
N LEU A 572 -7.33 -30.59 24.90
CA LEU A 572 -6.94 -30.94 23.53
C LEU A 572 -6.08 -32.23 23.52
N PRO A 573 -6.35 -33.20 22.63
CA PRO A 573 -5.52 -34.40 22.53
C PRO A 573 -4.06 -34.06 22.20
N SER A 574 -3.11 -34.70 22.89
CA SER A 574 -1.67 -34.46 22.69
C SER A 574 -0.91 -35.73 22.32
N ASP A 575 -1.54 -36.91 22.41
CA ASP A 575 -0.91 -38.18 22.06
C ASP A 575 -0.82 -38.39 20.55
N THR A 576 0.26 -39.06 20.12
CA THR A 576 0.57 -39.28 18.70
C THR A 576 -0.54 -40.03 17.97
N ALA A 577 -1.19 -40.99 18.63
CA ALA A 577 -2.27 -41.78 18.03
C ALA A 577 -3.51 -40.92 17.75
N SER A 578 -3.90 -40.04 18.68
CA SER A 578 -5.02 -39.11 18.48
C SER A 578 -4.74 -38.07 17.40
N ILE A 579 -3.54 -37.48 17.38
CA ILE A 579 -3.14 -36.50 16.35
C ILE A 579 -3.21 -37.15 14.96
N GLN A 580 -2.65 -38.35 14.80
CA GLN A 580 -2.67 -39.07 13.53
C GLN A 580 -4.10 -39.48 13.12
N ARG A 581 -4.94 -39.94 14.06
CA ARG A 581 -6.35 -40.28 13.78
C ARG A 581 -7.14 -39.09 13.26
N VAL A 582 -6.94 -37.90 13.85
CA VAL A 582 -7.60 -36.65 13.42
C VAL A 582 -7.19 -36.28 12.00
N LEU A 583 -5.89 -36.35 11.68
CA LEU A 583 -5.37 -36.04 10.34
C LEU A 583 -5.78 -37.08 9.28
N GLN A 584 -5.94 -38.36 9.65
CA GLN A 584 -6.33 -39.43 8.73
C GLN A 584 -7.84 -39.47 8.42
N LYS A 585 -8.72 -39.11 9.37
CA LYS A 585 -10.19 -39.14 9.17
C LYS A 585 -10.67 -38.32 7.97
N LYS A 586 -9.95 -37.26 7.58
CA LYS A 586 -10.30 -36.44 6.40
C LYS A 586 -9.95 -37.08 5.06
N LYS A 587 -8.88 -37.89 4.97
CA LYS A 587 -8.54 -38.60 3.72
C LYS A 587 -9.62 -39.61 3.31
N LYS A 588 -10.38 -40.16 4.27
CA LYS A 588 -11.49 -41.09 4.02
C LYS A 588 -12.84 -40.41 3.78
N SER A 589 -13.05 -39.17 4.23
CA SER A 589 -14.33 -38.47 4.07
C SER A 589 -14.59 -37.93 2.65
N GLY A 590 -13.64 -38.07 1.72
CA GLY A 590 -13.80 -37.64 0.32
C GLY A 590 -14.52 -38.65 -0.58
N ILE A 591 -14.82 -39.86 -0.10
CA ILE A 591 -15.43 -40.95 -0.90
C ILE A 591 -16.53 -41.61 -0.07
N SER A 592 -17.71 -40.98 0.00
CA SER A 592 -19.04 -41.59 0.19
C SER A 592 -20.04 -40.51 0.58
N ARG A 593 -20.94 -40.13 -0.35
CA ARG A 593 -22.17 -39.38 -0.05
C ARG A 593 -23.36 -40.32 -0.29
N THR A 594 -24.11 -40.65 0.77
CA THR A 594 -25.53 -41.01 0.68
C THR A 594 -26.27 -40.51 1.92
N ASN A 595 -27.20 -39.58 1.68
CA ASN A 595 -28.45 -39.23 2.37
C ASN A 595 -28.50 -39.13 3.91
N SER A 596 -28.67 -37.91 4.42
CA SER A 596 -29.84 -37.48 5.22
C SER A 596 -29.74 -35.99 5.60
N THR A 597 -30.91 -35.35 5.64
CA THR A 597 -31.22 -33.92 5.81
C THR A 597 -30.82 -33.29 7.16
N GLU A 598 -30.66 -31.96 7.11
CA GLU A 598 -30.61 -30.97 8.21
C GLU A 598 -29.35 -30.92 9.09
N THR A 599 -28.39 -30.07 8.68
CA THR A 599 -27.64 -29.12 9.51
C THR A 599 -26.78 -28.25 8.59
N GLU A 600 -26.88 -26.93 8.72
CA GLU A 600 -26.06 -25.96 7.97
C GLU A 600 -24.59 -26.09 8.36
N SER A 601 -23.90 -27.03 7.71
CA SER A 601 -22.45 -27.14 7.71
C SER A 601 -21.89 -26.39 6.50
N ILE A 602 -20.91 -25.52 6.75
CA ILE A 602 -20.10 -24.76 5.79
C ILE A 602 -19.82 -25.59 4.53
N GLU A 603 -20.60 -25.32 3.47
CA GLU A 603 -20.39 -25.92 2.16
C GLU A 603 -19.23 -25.20 1.49
N ARG A 604 -18.03 -25.76 1.67
CA ARG A 604 -16.84 -25.34 0.94
C ARG A 604 -17.04 -25.73 -0.52
N SER A 605 -17.24 -24.73 -1.37
CA SER A 605 -17.42 -24.84 -2.82
C SER A 605 -16.38 -25.76 -3.46
N ARG A 606 -16.85 -26.61 -4.38
CA ARG A 606 -16.03 -27.38 -5.33
C ARG A 606 -15.02 -26.47 -6.07
N PRO A 607 -13.91 -27.01 -6.60
CA PRO A 607 -13.10 -26.26 -7.55
C PRO A 607 -14.01 -25.91 -8.74
N ALA A 608 -14.29 -24.62 -8.93
CA ALA A 608 -14.94 -24.15 -10.13
C ALA A 608 -13.90 -24.26 -11.25
N ASP A 609 -14.21 -25.09 -12.24
CA ASP A 609 -13.57 -25.01 -13.55
C ASP A 609 -13.69 -23.56 -14.06
N TYR A 610 -12.59 -23.10 -14.63
CA TYR A 610 -12.41 -21.76 -15.16
C TYR A 610 -13.50 -21.41 -16.17
N VAL A 611 -14.24 -20.33 -15.89
CA VAL A 611 -14.86 -19.47 -16.89
C VAL A 611 -14.64 -18.03 -16.43
N GLU A 612 -13.91 -17.27 -17.25
CA GLU A 612 -13.49 -15.89 -17.05
C GLU A 612 -14.66 -14.89 -16.98
N PRO A 613 -14.40 -13.74 -16.34
CA PRO A 613 -14.60 -12.46 -17.01
C PRO A 613 -13.26 -11.71 -17.16
N GLY A 614 -12.95 -11.28 -18.39
CA GLY A 614 -11.68 -10.73 -18.82
C GLY A 614 -11.24 -9.45 -18.10
N THR A 615 -10.42 -9.62 -17.06
CA THR A 615 -9.64 -8.54 -16.45
C THR A 615 -8.20 -9.01 -16.27
N LEU A 616 -7.25 -8.22 -16.77
CA LEU A 616 -5.81 -8.40 -16.55
C LEU A 616 -5.55 -8.47 -15.04
N LYS A 617 -4.79 -9.46 -14.57
CA LYS A 617 -4.38 -9.57 -13.16
C LYS A 617 -2.86 -9.49 -13.05
N ALA A 618 -2.38 -8.56 -12.22
CA ALA A 618 -0.98 -8.47 -11.81
C ALA A 618 -0.71 -9.45 -10.66
N SER A 619 0.37 -10.22 -10.73
CA SER A 619 0.81 -11.06 -9.60
C SER A 619 1.31 -10.18 -8.43
N LEU A 620 0.96 -10.54 -7.20
CA LEU A 620 1.42 -9.85 -5.99
C LEU A 620 2.44 -10.72 -5.27
N GLU A 621 3.49 -10.08 -4.74
CA GLU A 621 4.48 -10.71 -3.86
C GLU A 621 3.85 -11.27 -2.58
N ALA A 622 4.50 -12.28 -2.00
CA ALA A 622 4.08 -12.82 -0.72
C ALA A 622 4.36 -11.81 0.39
N THR A 623 3.34 -11.49 1.19
CA THR A 623 3.54 -10.54 2.30
C THR A 623 4.29 -11.21 3.45
N PRO A 624 5.21 -10.51 4.13
CA PRO A 624 5.91 -11.09 5.28
C PRO A 624 4.96 -11.47 6.41
N GLY A 625 5.34 -12.48 7.21
CA GLY A 625 4.55 -12.93 8.36
C GLY A 625 4.38 -11.84 9.42
N ILE A 626 3.30 -11.94 10.22
CA ILE A 626 2.87 -10.90 11.17
C ILE A 626 3.97 -10.48 12.17
N ASP A 627 4.81 -11.41 12.59
CA ASP A 627 5.90 -11.17 13.54
C ASP A 627 7.03 -10.30 12.96
N LYS A 628 7.18 -10.27 11.63
CA LYS A 628 8.16 -9.42 10.94
C LYS A 628 7.64 -8.02 10.63
N ILE A 629 6.31 -7.84 10.67
CA ILE A 629 5.65 -6.57 10.32
C ILE A 629 5.06 -5.87 11.55
N THR A 630 5.27 -6.40 12.76
CA THR A 630 4.80 -5.78 14.01
C THR A 630 5.83 -5.79 15.12
N ALA A 631 5.82 -4.74 15.95
CA ALA A 631 6.50 -4.73 17.25
C ALA A 631 5.52 -4.64 18.40
N LYS A 632 5.87 -5.33 19.49
CA LYS A 632 5.10 -5.33 20.72
C LYS A 632 5.49 -4.13 21.58
N SER A 633 4.49 -3.39 22.01
CA SER A 633 4.59 -2.34 23.02
C SER A 633 3.63 -2.66 24.17
N GLN A 634 4.07 -2.41 25.39
CA GLN A 634 3.27 -2.57 26.60
C GLN A 634 2.75 -1.21 27.06
N VAL A 635 1.50 -1.14 27.52
CA VAL A 635 0.95 0.07 28.16
C VAL A 635 1.37 0.08 29.63
N SER A 636 2.06 1.14 30.05
CA SER A 636 2.44 1.41 31.44
C SER A 636 1.23 1.82 32.29
N VAL A 637 1.38 1.79 33.62
CA VAL A 637 0.36 2.21 34.59
C VAL A 637 -0.08 3.66 34.36
N ASP A 638 0.84 4.53 33.93
CA ASP A 638 0.57 5.95 33.62
C ASP A 638 -0.02 6.17 32.22
N GLY A 639 -0.30 5.08 31.48
CA GLY A 639 -0.87 5.12 30.12
C GLY A 639 0.13 5.38 29.00
N THR A 640 1.42 5.55 29.30
CA THR A 640 2.53 5.65 28.34
C THR A 640 2.89 4.29 27.74
N MET A 641 3.40 4.27 26.51
CA MET A 641 3.75 3.05 25.78
C MET A 641 5.25 2.76 25.94
N ILE A 642 5.60 1.52 26.30
CA ILE A 642 6.98 1.05 26.46
C ILE A 642 7.22 -0.07 25.44
N THR A 643 8.25 0.04 24.61
CA THR A 643 8.61 -1.01 23.64
C THR A 643 9.12 -2.24 24.38
N VAL A 644 8.55 -3.41 24.07
CA VAL A 644 9.00 -4.69 24.64
C VAL A 644 10.10 -5.24 23.72
N PRO A 645 11.31 -5.51 24.22
CA PRO A 645 12.36 -6.12 23.40
C PRO A 645 11.88 -7.47 22.86
N PRO A 646 12.22 -7.83 21.61
CA PRO A 646 11.81 -9.10 21.03
C PRO A 646 12.33 -10.24 21.92
N SER A 647 11.41 -11.04 22.46
CA SER A 647 11.76 -12.25 23.17
C SER A 647 12.40 -13.20 22.15
N TYR A 648 13.73 -13.34 22.17
CA TYR A 648 14.44 -14.38 21.42
C TYR A 648 13.86 -15.73 21.83
N SER A 649 13.01 -16.28 20.97
CA SER A 649 12.76 -17.72 20.94
C SER A 649 13.88 -18.30 20.07
N PRO A 650 14.64 -19.31 20.52
CA PRO A 650 15.73 -19.86 19.74
C PRO A 650 15.13 -20.55 18.52
N ALA A 651 15.16 -19.88 17.37
CA ALA A 651 14.97 -20.49 16.07
C ALA A 651 16.32 -21.03 15.61
N ASP A 652 16.32 -22.26 15.11
CA ASP A 652 17.46 -23.05 14.65
C ASP A 652 18.50 -22.25 13.85
N THR A 653 19.68 -22.04 14.42
CA THR A 653 20.89 -21.65 13.68
C THR A 653 21.94 -22.76 13.83
N SER A 654 21.87 -23.73 12.93
CA SER A 654 22.99 -24.61 12.61
C SER A 654 23.69 -24.04 11.37
N ALA A 655 24.61 -23.09 11.56
CA ALA A 655 25.56 -22.69 10.52
C ALA A 655 26.81 -22.08 11.16
N VAL A 656 27.93 -22.53 10.64
CA VAL A 656 29.31 -22.40 11.14
C VAL A 656 29.85 -20.98 11.01
N ALA A 657 30.54 -20.50 12.05
CA ALA A 657 31.66 -19.55 11.96
C ALA A 657 32.56 -19.81 13.19
N GLY A 658 33.85 -20.12 13.12
CA GLY A 658 34.82 -19.84 12.07
C GLY A 658 35.61 -18.58 12.41
N ALA A 659 36.59 -18.74 13.31
CA ALA A 659 37.74 -17.88 13.60
C ALA A 659 37.50 -16.45 14.14
N SER A 660 37.99 -16.22 15.37
CA SER A 660 38.48 -14.90 15.80
C SER A 660 39.79 -15.11 16.53
N ASP A 661 40.88 -14.66 15.90
CA ASP A 661 42.18 -14.45 16.50
C ASP A 661 42.09 -13.27 17.47
N THR A 662 42.59 -13.43 18.69
CA THR A 662 43.31 -12.38 19.42
C THR A 662 44.08 -12.97 20.60
N GLU A 663 45.40 -12.97 20.43
CA GLU A 663 46.46 -12.87 21.46
C GLU A 663 46.08 -11.89 22.59
N SER A 664 46.59 -11.90 23.83
CA SER A 664 47.55 -12.70 24.59
C SER A 664 47.56 -12.12 26.02
N ASN A 665 48.16 -12.88 26.94
CA ASN A 665 48.62 -12.58 28.31
C ASN A 665 47.62 -12.88 29.44
N SER A 666 47.96 -13.66 30.47
CA SER A 666 49.24 -14.29 30.84
C SER A 666 49.05 -15.20 32.06
N GLU A 667 50.03 -16.11 32.25
CA GLU A 667 50.44 -16.80 33.49
C GLU A 667 49.98 -18.26 33.75
N ARG A 668 50.91 -19.20 33.45
CA ARG A 668 51.52 -20.27 34.30
C ARG A 668 50.58 -21.06 35.25
N ASP A 669 50.53 -22.39 35.32
CA ASP A 669 51.60 -23.42 35.35
C ASP A 669 51.03 -24.86 35.18
N HIS A 670 51.88 -25.74 34.67
CA HIS A 670 52.11 -27.19 34.93
C HIS A 670 51.08 -28.34 34.72
N GLU A 671 51.59 -29.37 34.00
CA GLU A 671 51.50 -30.84 34.22
C GLU A 671 50.50 -31.75 33.46
N ALA A 672 50.98 -32.24 32.30
CA ALA A 672 51.39 -33.63 32.01
C ALA A 672 50.40 -34.84 31.95
N TYR A 673 50.51 -35.55 30.81
CA TYR A 673 50.46 -37.02 30.55
C TYR A 673 49.18 -37.76 30.04
N HIS A 674 49.40 -38.41 28.88
CA HIS A 674 48.96 -39.75 28.41
C HIS A 674 47.49 -40.04 27.99
N SER A 675 47.24 -40.29 26.69
CA SER A 675 47.38 -41.62 26.02
C SER A 675 46.42 -41.86 24.83
N GLU A 676 47.05 -42.15 23.68
CA GLU A 676 46.74 -43.04 22.55
C GLU A 676 45.36 -43.71 22.30
N SER A 677 44.95 -43.56 21.03
CA SER A 677 44.57 -44.61 20.04
C SER A 677 43.15 -45.17 19.96
N GLY A 678 42.65 -45.30 18.72
CA GLY A 678 41.45 -46.09 18.40
C GLY A 678 40.79 -45.76 17.05
N VAL A 679 41.43 -46.16 15.94
CA VAL A 679 40.88 -46.11 14.57
C VAL A 679 39.85 -47.23 14.36
N ALA A 680 38.63 -46.92 13.91
CA ALA A 680 37.81 -47.86 13.13
C ALA A 680 36.80 -47.13 12.23
N ARG A 681 37.08 -47.14 10.93
CA ARG A 681 36.16 -46.76 9.84
C ARG A 681 34.98 -47.72 9.78
N SER A 682 33.75 -47.20 9.78
CA SER A 682 32.59 -47.86 9.15
C SER A 682 31.88 -46.87 8.24
N ARG A 683 31.82 -47.23 6.95
CA ARG A 683 31.14 -46.50 5.89
C ARG A 683 29.63 -46.71 6.02
N LEU A 684 28.86 -45.64 6.18
CA LEU A 684 27.42 -45.63 5.96
C LEU A 684 27.06 -44.47 5.02
N SER A 685 26.80 -44.87 3.77
CA SER A 685 25.91 -44.27 2.77
C SER A 685 25.34 -42.88 3.05
N SER A 686 25.76 -41.92 2.23
CA SER A 686 25.10 -40.66 1.95
C SER A 686 23.68 -40.89 1.42
N ALA A 687 22.67 -40.54 2.22
CA ALA A 687 21.31 -40.32 1.75
C ALA A 687 20.99 -38.84 1.94
N SER A 688 20.78 -38.18 0.81
CA SER A 688 20.37 -36.81 0.60
C SER A 688 19.14 -36.47 1.46
N SER A 689 19.26 -35.54 2.41
CA SER A 689 18.13 -35.04 3.18
C SER A 689 17.31 -34.06 2.34
N SER A 690 16.39 -34.58 1.53
CA SER A 690 15.20 -33.82 1.14
C SER A 690 14.42 -33.46 2.40
N SER A 691 14.20 -32.16 2.66
CA SER A 691 13.41 -31.67 3.79
C SER A 691 12.02 -32.32 3.80
N ALA A 692 11.74 -33.19 4.76
CA ALA A 692 10.44 -33.82 4.88
C ALA A 692 9.35 -32.76 5.15
N PRO A 693 8.14 -32.89 4.56
CA PRO A 693 7.04 -31.96 4.81
C PRO A 693 6.66 -31.99 6.30
N TRP A 694 6.53 -30.80 6.91
CA TRP A 694 6.16 -30.64 8.31
C TRP A 694 4.88 -31.43 8.65
N ARG A 695 4.86 -32.04 9.84
CA ARG A 695 3.69 -32.73 10.39
C ARG A 695 3.60 -32.47 11.89
N ALA A 696 2.38 -32.20 12.36
CA ALA A 696 2.11 -32.07 13.79
C ALA A 696 2.55 -33.34 14.56
N ASN A 697 3.36 -33.15 15.60
CA ASN A 697 3.80 -34.19 16.53
C ASN A 697 3.47 -33.80 17.97
N THR A 698 3.65 -34.74 18.90
CA THR A 698 3.32 -34.53 20.32
C THR A 698 4.13 -33.40 20.95
N ASP A 699 5.43 -33.32 20.67
CA ASP A 699 6.31 -32.30 21.25
C ASP A 699 5.91 -30.89 20.79
N TRP A 700 5.58 -30.72 19.52
CA TRP A 700 5.08 -29.46 18.98
C TRP A 700 3.76 -29.05 19.65
N VAL A 701 2.77 -29.95 19.78
CA VAL A 701 1.51 -29.61 20.47
C VAL A 701 1.76 -29.21 21.93
N LEU A 702 2.62 -29.94 22.65
CA LEU A 702 2.94 -29.64 24.04
C LEU A 702 3.68 -28.30 24.21
N SER A 703 4.49 -27.90 23.22
CA SER A 703 5.29 -26.66 23.26
C SER A 703 4.46 -25.38 23.41
N TRP A 704 3.20 -25.39 22.92
CA TRP A 704 2.29 -24.24 22.97
C TRP A 704 1.02 -24.49 23.77
N LYS A 705 0.51 -25.74 23.85
CA LYS A 705 -0.75 -26.05 24.56
C LYS A 705 -0.74 -25.57 26.01
N ALA A 706 0.36 -25.79 26.74
CA ALA A 706 0.49 -25.37 28.13
C ALA A 706 0.53 -23.85 28.31
N LYS A 707 0.81 -23.10 27.24
CA LYS A 707 0.92 -21.63 27.25
C LYS A 707 -0.40 -20.92 26.90
N LEU A 708 -1.45 -21.66 26.56
CA LEU A 708 -2.75 -21.08 26.22
C LEU A 708 -3.30 -20.25 27.39
N PRO A 709 -3.67 -18.97 27.19
CA PRO A 709 -4.09 -18.08 28.27
C PRO A 709 -5.55 -18.33 28.67
N LEU A 710 -5.86 -19.53 29.18
CA LEU A 710 -7.21 -19.96 29.54
C LEU A 710 -7.62 -19.59 30.98
N GLN A 711 -6.66 -19.23 31.84
CA GLN A 711 -6.88 -19.09 33.28
C GLN A 711 -8.01 -18.11 33.64
N THR A 712 -8.02 -16.91 33.06
CA THR A 712 -9.05 -15.89 33.33
C THR A 712 -10.44 -16.37 32.91
N ILE A 713 -10.58 -16.91 31.69
CA ILE A 713 -11.87 -17.39 31.16
C ILE A 713 -12.39 -18.57 32.00
N MET A 714 -11.51 -19.52 32.34
CA MET A 714 -11.88 -20.68 33.14
C MET A 714 -12.30 -20.25 34.55
N ARG A 715 -11.62 -19.26 35.15
CA ARG A 715 -12.01 -18.71 36.46
C ARG A 715 -13.36 -18.00 36.40
N LEU A 716 -13.61 -17.21 35.35
CA LEU A 716 -14.89 -16.58 35.10
C LEU A 716 -16.02 -17.62 34.99
N LEU A 717 -15.81 -18.70 34.22
CA LEU A 717 -16.77 -19.78 34.07
C LEU A 717 -17.05 -20.49 35.41
N GLN A 718 -16.01 -20.81 36.20
CA GLN A 718 -16.16 -21.44 37.52
C GLN A 718 -17.04 -20.64 38.48
N VAL A 719 -16.98 -19.31 38.40
CA VAL A 719 -17.73 -18.40 39.29
C VAL A 719 -19.15 -18.17 38.76
N LEU A 720 -19.30 -17.81 37.48
CA LEU A 720 -20.57 -17.35 36.94
C LEU A 720 -21.51 -18.49 36.53
N VAL A 721 -20.99 -19.62 36.04
CA VAL A 721 -21.84 -20.74 35.59
C VAL A 721 -22.76 -21.23 36.72
N PRO A 722 -22.25 -21.57 37.93
CA PRO A 722 -23.11 -22.05 39.00
C PRO A 722 -24.11 -20.99 39.48
N GLN A 723 -23.74 -19.70 39.45
CA GLN A 723 -24.63 -18.61 39.84
C GLN A 723 -25.78 -18.44 38.86
N VAL A 724 -25.48 -18.46 37.55
CA VAL A 724 -26.50 -18.38 36.49
C VAL A 724 -27.42 -19.61 36.53
N GLU A 725 -26.86 -20.82 36.66
CA GLU A 725 -27.65 -22.06 36.76
C GLU A 725 -28.57 -22.04 37.99
N LYS A 726 -28.05 -21.61 39.16
CA LYS A 726 -28.85 -21.45 40.38
C LYS A 726 -29.99 -20.45 40.20
N ILE A 727 -29.73 -19.29 39.61
CA ILE A 727 -30.77 -18.27 39.36
C ILE A 727 -31.82 -18.78 38.37
N CYS A 728 -31.42 -19.54 37.35
CA CYS A 728 -32.34 -20.18 36.42
C CYS A 728 -33.28 -21.17 37.12
N ILE A 729 -32.74 -21.96 38.07
CA ILE A 729 -33.51 -22.93 38.85
C ILE A 729 -34.41 -22.23 39.89
N ASP A 730 -33.84 -21.34 40.71
CA ASP A 730 -34.52 -20.73 41.86
C ASP A 730 -35.68 -19.80 41.44
N LYS A 731 -35.54 -19.13 40.29
CA LYS A 731 -36.55 -18.18 39.77
C LYS A 731 -37.34 -18.73 38.58
N GLY A 732 -37.09 -19.97 38.15
CA GLY A 732 -37.72 -20.55 36.96
C GLY A 732 -37.43 -19.75 35.68
N LEU A 733 -36.26 -19.12 35.60
CA LEU A 733 -35.92 -18.19 34.52
C LEU A 733 -35.50 -18.93 33.25
N THR A 734 -36.24 -18.67 32.17
CA THR A 734 -35.91 -19.15 30.82
C THR A 734 -35.60 -18.01 29.85
N ASP A 735 -35.78 -16.74 30.26
CA ASP A 735 -35.56 -15.57 29.41
C ASP A 735 -34.10 -15.10 29.42
N GLU A 736 -33.51 -14.99 28.24
CA GLU A 736 -32.16 -14.47 27.98
C GLU A 736 -32.01 -13.04 28.51
N SER A 737 -33.06 -12.22 28.45
CA SER A 737 -33.03 -10.82 28.88
C SER A 737 -32.76 -10.66 30.38
N GLU A 738 -33.27 -11.59 31.19
CA GLU A 738 -33.11 -11.56 32.65
C GLU A 738 -31.71 -12.02 33.09
N ILE A 739 -31.13 -12.99 32.38
CA ILE A 739 -29.75 -13.42 32.61
C ILE A 739 -28.78 -12.28 32.26
N LEU A 740 -29.03 -11.58 31.14
CA LEU A 740 -28.22 -10.42 30.76
C LEU A 740 -28.30 -9.30 31.80
N LYS A 741 -29.50 -9.00 32.33
CA LYS A 741 -29.67 -8.04 33.43
C LYS A 741 -28.89 -8.47 34.68
N PHE A 742 -28.92 -9.75 35.04
CA PHE A 742 -28.11 -10.24 36.17
C PHE A 742 -26.61 -10.01 35.94
N LEU A 743 -26.11 -10.35 34.75
CA LEU A 743 -24.69 -10.17 34.40
C LEU A 743 -24.26 -8.69 34.37
N GLN A 744 -25.15 -7.78 33.98
CA GLN A 744 -24.89 -6.33 33.99
C GLN A 744 -24.69 -5.75 35.39
N HIS A 745 -25.33 -6.34 36.40
CA HIS A 745 -25.22 -5.89 37.80
C HIS A 745 -24.20 -6.72 38.61
N GLY A 746 -23.64 -7.78 38.01
CA GLY A 746 -22.63 -8.61 38.64
C GLY A 746 -21.27 -7.93 38.69
N THR A 747 -20.44 -8.29 39.68
CA THR A 747 -19.04 -7.85 39.75
C THR A 747 -18.11 -9.04 39.87
N LEU A 748 -16.96 -8.96 39.22
CA LEU A 748 -15.89 -9.96 39.29
C LEU A 748 -14.63 -9.45 40.01
N VAL A 749 -14.72 -8.29 40.66
CA VAL A 749 -13.62 -7.68 41.40
C VAL A 749 -13.15 -8.64 42.51
N GLY A 750 -11.85 -8.92 42.54
CA GLY A 750 -11.23 -9.85 43.51
C GLY A 750 -11.45 -11.34 43.22
N LEU A 751 -12.20 -11.71 42.18
CA LEU A 751 -12.47 -13.11 41.83
C LEU A 751 -11.61 -13.61 40.66
N LEU A 752 -11.19 -12.70 39.78
CA LEU A 752 -10.32 -12.97 38.65
C LEU A 752 -8.83 -12.88 39.03
N PRO A 753 -7.93 -13.54 38.27
CA PRO A 753 -6.49 -13.33 38.41
C PRO A 753 -6.11 -11.87 38.18
N VAL A 754 -4.92 -11.49 38.66
CA VAL A 754 -4.34 -10.16 38.39
C VAL A 754 -4.38 -9.89 36.89
N PRO A 755 -4.88 -8.72 36.45
CA PRO A 755 -4.88 -8.35 35.05
C PRO A 755 -3.47 -8.46 34.46
N HIS A 756 -3.33 -9.13 33.32
CA HIS A 756 -2.08 -9.10 32.56
C HIS A 756 -1.81 -7.65 32.08
N PRO A 757 -0.61 -7.33 31.57
CA PRO A 757 -0.41 -6.04 30.91
C PRO A 757 -1.16 -5.93 29.57
N ILE A 758 -1.49 -4.71 29.14
CA ILE A 758 -2.01 -4.48 27.79
C ILE A 758 -0.82 -4.51 26.82
N LEU A 759 -0.87 -5.42 25.85
CA LEU A 759 0.10 -5.52 24.76
C LEU A 759 -0.53 -5.02 23.46
N ILE A 760 0.14 -4.05 22.83
CA ILE A 760 -0.25 -3.49 21.54
C ILE A 760 0.81 -3.88 20.51
N ARG A 761 0.36 -4.38 19.37
CA ARG A 761 1.21 -4.76 18.24
C ARG A 761 1.14 -3.65 17.19
N LYS A 762 2.17 -2.80 17.13
CA LYS A 762 2.25 -1.69 16.17
C LYS A 762 2.86 -2.17 14.86
N TYR A 763 2.36 -1.68 13.73
CA TYR A 763 2.96 -1.93 12.42
C TYR A 763 4.42 -1.46 12.38
N GLN A 764 5.28 -2.25 11.75
CA GLN A 764 6.67 -1.94 11.46
C GLN A 764 6.96 -2.09 9.98
N ALA A 765 7.52 -1.03 9.39
CA ALA A 765 8.04 -1.06 8.04
C ALA A 765 9.21 -2.05 7.94
N ASN A 766 9.25 -2.79 6.85
CA ASN A 766 10.32 -3.72 6.53
C ASN A 766 10.45 -3.86 5.01
N ALA A 767 11.57 -4.40 4.54
CA ALA A 767 11.86 -4.52 3.11
C ALA A 767 10.79 -5.35 2.35
N GLY A 768 10.25 -6.39 2.97
CA GLY A 768 9.23 -7.24 2.35
C GLY A 768 7.89 -6.52 2.18
N THR A 769 7.43 -5.76 3.17
CA THR A 769 6.22 -4.93 3.01
C THR A 769 6.46 -3.80 2.03
N ALA A 770 7.62 -3.14 2.07
CA ALA A 770 7.98 -2.10 1.10
C ALA A 770 7.93 -2.63 -0.35
N MET A 771 8.48 -3.81 -0.60
CA MET A 771 8.46 -4.45 -1.91
C MET A 771 7.04 -4.83 -2.36
N TRP A 772 6.22 -5.33 -1.42
CA TRP A 772 4.82 -5.61 -1.67
C TRP A 772 4.06 -4.33 -2.05
N PHE A 773 4.26 -3.23 -1.31
CA PHE A 773 3.63 -1.94 -1.59
C PHE A 773 4.04 -1.41 -2.97
N ARG A 774 5.34 -1.49 -3.33
CA ARG A 774 5.83 -1.09 -4.65
C ARG A 774 5.17 -1.88 -5.77
N THR A 775 5.12 -3.21 -5.62
CA THR A 775 4.50 -4.11 -6.61
C THR A 775 3.00 -3.83 -6.77
N TYR A 776 2.29 -3.68 -5.65
CA TYR A 776 0.86 -3.37 -5.65
C TYR A 776 0.56 -2.00 -6.26
N MET A 777 1.32 -0.98 -5.88
CA MET A 777 1.20 0.39 -6.38
C MET A 777 1.34 0.45 -7.90
N TRP A 778 2.44 -0.08 -8.45
CA TRP A 778 2.65 -0.11 -9.89
C TRP A 778 1.64 -1.02 -10.61
N GLY A 779 1.18 -2.10 -9.98
CA GLY A 779 0.10 -2.93 -10.49
C GLY A 779 -1.23 -2.17 -10.62
N VAL A 780 -1.60 -1.34 -9.64
CA VAL A 780 -2.78 -0.47 -9.70
C VAL A 780 -2.64 0.57 -10.80
N ILE A 781 -1.49 1.27 -10.85
CA ILE A 781 -1.21 2.29 -11.87
C ILE A 781 -1.28 1.69 -13.29
N TYR A 782 -0.68 0.51 -13.48
CA TYR A 782 -0.71 -0.22 -14.74
C TYR A 782 -2.15 -0.50 -15.20
N LEU A 783 -2.99 -1.06 -14.31
CA LEU A 783 -4.37 -1.43 -14.64
C LEU A 783 -5.28 -0.22 -14.90
N ARG A 784 -4.89 0.97 -14.45
CA ARG A 784 -5.65 2.22 -14.64
C ARG A 784 -5.28 2.98 -15.90
N ASN A 785 -4.08 2.79 -16.45
CA ASN A 785 -3.62 3.47 -17.65
C ASN A 785 -3.75 2.60 -18.90
N VAL A 786 -5.00 2.20 -19.19
CA VAL A 786 -5.36 1.42 -20.39
C VAL A 786 -5.83 2.29 -21.57
N ASP A 787 -6.08 3.59 -21.34
CA ASP A 787 -6.47 4.55 -22.39
C ASP A 787 -5.67 5.90 -22.26
N PRO A 788 -4.64 6.12 -23.11
CA PRO A 788 -4.06 5.14 -24.02
C PRO A 788 -3.35 4.02 -23.23
N PRO A 789 -3.16 2.84 -23.84
CA PRO A 789 -2.55 1.70 -23.16
C PRO A 789 -1.01 1.83 -23.09
N ILE A 790 -0.51 2.68 -22.19
CA ILE A 790 0.90 3.11 -22.12
C ILE A 790 1.87 1.92 -22.02
N TRP A 791 1.61 1.02 -21.06
CA TRP A 791 2.48 -0.12 -20.76
C TRP A 791 1.93 -1.45 -21.28
N TYR A 792 0.82 -1.43 -22.02
CA TYR A 792 0.29 -2.67 -22.58
C TYR A 792 1.23 -3.21 -23.66
N ASP A 793 1.35 -4.54 -23.73
CA ASP A 793 2.28 -5.23 -24.62
C ASP A 793 3.75 -4.84 -24.42
N THR A 794 4.17 -4.41 -23.22
CA THR A 794 5.59 -4.23 -22.87
C THR A 794 6.12 -5.36 -21.96
N ASP A 795 7.44 -5.55 -21.92
CA ASP A 795 8.13 -6.59 -21.14
C ASP A 795 8.30 -6.20 -19.65
N ILE A 796 7.17 -6.06 -18.93
CA ILE A 796 7.15 -5.78 -17.50
C ILE A 796 7.74 -6.96 -16.71
N ARG A 797 8.64 -6.66 -15.76
CA ARG A 797 9.36 -7.66 -14.95
C ARG A 797 9.04 -7.59 -13.45
N LEU A 798 8.43 -6.49 -12.99
CA LEU A 798 8.09 -6.30 -11.57
C LEU A 798 6.96 -7.23 -11.10
N PHE A 799 6.02 -7.55 -11.99
CA PHE A 799 4.91 -8.47 -11.72
C PHE A 799 4.50 -9.19 -13.01
N GLU A 800 3.99 -10.41 -12.86
CA GLU A 800 3.44 -11.18 -13.97
C GLU A 800 2.08 -10.60 -14.39
N ILE A 801 1.90 -10.46 -15.70
CA ILE A 801 0.63 -10.11 -16.31
C ILE A 801 0.05 -11.38 -16.91
N GLN A 802 -1.06 -11.86 -16.35
CA GLN A 802 -1.82 -12.94 -16.98
C GLN A 802 -2.45 -12.41 -18.27
N ARG A 803 -1.85 -12.77 -19.41
CA ARG A 803 -2.38 -12.49 -20.75
C ARG A 803 -3.56 -13.43 -21.00
N ILE A 804 -4.68 -12.85 -21.48
CA ILE A 804 -5.89 -13.56 -21.91
C ILE A 804 -5.60 -14.35 -23.18
#